data_AF-A0A0R0H2A4-F1
#
_entry.id   AF-A0A0R0H2A4-F1
#
_cell.length_a   1.000
_cell.length_b   1.000
_cell.length_c   1.000
_cell.angle_alpha   90.00
_cell.angle_beta   90.00
_cell.angle_gamma   90.00
#
_symmetry.space_group_name_H-M   'P 1'
#
loop_
_entity.id
_entity.type
_entity.pdbx_description
1 polymer ?
#
loop_
_entity_poly.entity_id
_entity_poly.type
_entity_poly.pdbx_seq_one_letter_code
_entity_poly.pdbx_strand_id
1 'polypeptide(L)'
;MALELVGGALLSAFLQVAFEKLASPQVRDFFRGRKLDEKLLNNLEIKLNSIQALAVDAELKQFRDTRVRDWLLKVKDALFDAEDLLDEIQHEISTCQVEAESQTCSGCTCKVPNFFKSSPVSSKEIKSRMKQVLGDLENLASQSGYLDLKNASGVGSGFGGAVSLHSESTSLLVESVIYGRDDDKEMIFNWLTSDIDNCNKLSILSIVGMGGLGKTTLAQHVFNDPRIENKFDIKAWVCVSDEFDVFNVTRTILEAVTKSTDDSRNREMVQGRLREKLTGKRFFLVLDDVWNRNQKEWKDLQTPLNDGASGSKIVITTRDKKVASVVGSNKTHCLELLQDDHCWRLFTKHAFRDDSHQPNPDFKEIGTKIVEKCKGLPLALTTIGSLLHQKSSISEWEGILKSEIWEFSEEDSSIVPALALSYHHLPSRIKRCFAYCALFPKDYRFDKEGLIQLWMAENFLQCPQQSRSPEEVGEQYFNDLLSRSFFQQSSTIERTPFVMHDLLNDWQNMLRTFMSLSEEMSFRNYNRWHCKMSTRELFSKFKFLRVLSLSGYSNLTELPDSVGNLKYLHSLDLSNTDIEKLPESTCSLYNVQILKLNGCRHLKELPSNLHKLTDLHRLELIDTGVRKVPAHLGKLKYLQVLMSSFNVGKSREFSIQQLGELNLHGSLSIQNLQNVENPSDALAVDLKNKTHLVELELKWDSDWNQNRERDEIVIENLQPSKHLEKLTMRNYGGKQFPSWLSDNSSCNVVSLTLENCQSCQRLPPLGLLPFLKELSIRWLDGIVSINADFFGSSSCSFTSLESLEFSDMKEWEEWECKGVTGAFPRLQRLFIVRCPKLKGLPPLGLLPFLKELLIERLDGIVMRCPKLKGLPPLGLLPFLKELSIDSLDGIVSINADFFGSSSCLFTSLESLKFSRMKEWEEWECKGVTGAFPRLQRLSIYYCPKLKGLPPLGLLPFLKELSIDNLDGIVSINADFFGSSSCSFTSLESLKFSDMKGWEEWECKGVTGAFPRLQRLSIYRCPKLKGHLPEQLCHLNDLTISGCDSLTTIPLDIFPILRELDIRKCPNLQRISQGQTHNHLQRLRMHVLLPSLDYLGIIRCPKVEMFPEGGLPSNLKNMHLYGSYKLMSSLKSALGGNHSLETLRIGGVDVECLPEEGVLPHSLVYLKIYDCGDLKRLDYKGLCHHSSLKDLRLIDCPRLQCLPEEGLPKSISTLRIWICPLLAERCREQGEDWPKIARIEHVLL
;
A
#
# COMPACT_ATOMS: atom_id res chain seq x y z
N MET A 1 -23.99 20.33 0.88
CA MET A 1 -25.37 20.12 1.38
C MET A 1 -26.19 19.15 0.50
N ALA A 2 -25.57 18.22 -0.25
CA ALA A 2 -26.28 17.26 -1.11
C ALA A 2 -25.87 15.78 -0.88
N LEU A 3 -25.21 15.48 0.26
CA LEU A 3 -24.59 14.18 0.53
C LEU A 3 -25.05 13.51 1.84
N GLU A 4 -26.13 13.99 2.46
CA GLU A 4 -26.72 13.37 3.67
C GLU A 4 -27.66 12.19 3.37
N LEU A 5 -27.76 11.75 2.12
CA LEU A 5 -28.70 10.71 1.74
C LEU A 5 -28.11 9.31 1.93
N VAL A 6 -28.93 8.46 2.54
CA VAL A 6 -28.82 7.01 2.72
C VAL A 6 -28.12 6.55 4.01
N GLY A 7 -28.93 6.25 5.04
CA GLY A 7 -28.46 5.87 6.37
C GLY A 7 -29.43 4.99 7.14
N GLY A 8 -29.91 3.89 6.53
CA GLY A 8 -30.92 3.02 7.14
C GLY A 8 -30.56 1.55 7.39
N ALA A 9 -29.52 0.97 6.76
CA ALA A 9 -29.34 -0.50 6.76
C ALA A 9 -28.60 -1.15 7.95
N LEU A 10 -28.56 -0.49 9.11
CA LEU A 10 -27.84 -0.95 10.31
C LEU A 10 -28.67 -0.94 11.59
N LEU A 11 -29.96 -0.67 11.48
CA LEU A 11 -30.84 -0.47 12.64
C LEU A 11 -30.78 -1.67 13.60
N SER A 12 -30.79 -2.87 13.03
CA SER A 12 -30.68 -4.13 13.77
C SER A 12 -29.37 -4.28 14.58
N ALA A 13 -28.26 -3.69 14.11
CA ALA A 13 -26.97 -3.75 14.80
C ALA A 13 -26.88 -2.76 15.98
N PHE A 14 -27.44 -1.55 15.83
CA PHE A 14 -27.46 -0.54 16.90
C PHE A 14 -28.44 -0.91 18.02
N LEU A 15 -29.61 -1.43 17.67
CA LEU A 15 -30.60 -1.92 18.63
C LEU A 15 -30.02 -3.00 19.55
N GLN A 16 -29.24 -3.94 18.99
CA GLN A 16 -28.60 -4.99 19.76
C GLN A 16 -27.67 -4.44 20.87
N VAL A 17 -26.91 -3.36 20.58
CA VAL A 17 -26.02 -2.73 21.57
C VAL A 17 -26.83 -2.06 22.69
N ALA A 18 -27.92 -1.36 22.33
CA ALA A 18 -28.82 -0.77 23.31
C ALA A 18 -29.43 -1.85 24.24
N PHE A 19 -29.88 -2.99 23.68
CA PHE A 19 -30.39 -4.11 24.47
C PHE A 19 -29.36 -4.70 25.42
N GLU A 20 -28.11 -4.87 24.97
CA GLU A 20 -27.05 -5.42 25.81
C GLU A 20 -26.70 -4.50 26.97
N LYS A 21 -26.63 -3.18 26.71
CA LYS A 21 -26.47 -2.18 27.77
C LYS A 21 -27.63 -2.19 28.76
N LEU A 22 -28.88 -2.30 28.28
CA LEU A 22 -30.07 -2.39 29.14
C LEU A 22 -30.13 -3.68 29.97
N ALA A 23 -29.60 -4.77 29.43
CA ALA A 23 -29.51 -6.06 30.11
C ALA A 23 -28.43 -6.10 31.20
N SER A 24 -27.51 -5.11 31.25
CA SER A 24 -26.45 -5.03 32.25
C SER A 24 -27.03 -5.01 33.68
N PRO A 25 -26.65 -5.96 34.56
CA PRO A 25 -27.08 -5.96 35.95
C PRO A 25 -26.71 -4.67 36.69
N GLN A 26 -25.56 -4.09 36.33
CA GLN A 26 -25.04 -2.86 36.94
C GLN A 26 -25.93 -1.65 36.66
N VAL A 27 -26.51 -1.57 35.46
CA VAL A 27 -27.45 -0.49 35.08
C VAL A 27 -28.72 -0.58 35.92
N ARG A 28 -29.26 -1.79 36.12
CA ARG A 28 -30.43 -2.00 36.99
C ARG A 28 -30.12 -1.63 38.45
N ASP A 29 -28.96 -2.03 38.96
CA ASP A 29 -28.53 -1.70 40.32
C ASP A 29 -28.28 -0.20 40.52
N PHE A 30 -27.78 0.50 39.50
CA PHE A 30 -27.66 1.96 39.50
C PHE A 30 -29.03 2.64 39.66
N PHE A 31 -30.06 2.18 38.94
CA PHE A 31 -31.42 2.71 39.07
C PHE A 31 -31.99 2.49 40.47
N ARG A 32 -31.79 1.29 41.06
CA ARG A 32 -32.21 1.00 42.44
C ARG A 32 -31.49 1.89 43.45
N GLY A 33 -30.16 2.01 43.33
CA GLY A 33 -29.33 2.81 44.23
C GLY A 33 -29.72 4.29 44.23
N ARG A 34 -30.10 4.83 43.07
CA ARG A 34 -30.51 6.23 42.87
C ARG A 34 -32.01 6.49 43.09
N LYS A 35 -32.81 5.45 43.39
CA LYS A 35 -34.29 5.52 43.46
C LYS A 35 -34.94 6.06 42.18
N LEU A 36 -34.38 5.73 41.02
CA LEU A 36 -34.97 6.00 39.72
C LEU A 36 -36.09 4.98 39.43
N ASP A 37 -37.07 5.37 38.60
CA ASP A 37 -38.20 4.50 38.27
C ASP A 37 -37.76 3.42 37.28
N GLU A 38 -37.61 2.18 37.75
CA GLU A 38 -37.24 1.02 36.92
C GLU A 38 -38.23 0.79 35.76
N LYS A 39 -39.48 1.27 35.86
CA LYS A 39 -40.44 1.19 34.75
C LYS A 39 -39.94 1.91 33.51
N LEU A 40 -39.10 2.93 33.65
CA LEU A 40 -38.52 3.65 32.52
C LEU A 40 -37.58 2.74 31.71
N LEU A 41 -36.76 1.90 32.35
CA LEU A 41 -35.88 0.94 31.67
C LEU A 41 -36.69 -0.09 30.89
N ASN A 42 -37.69 -0.68 31.54
CA ASN A 42 -38.56 -1.67 30.89
C ASN A 42 -39.34 -1.05 29.72
N ASN A 43 -39.82 0.19 29.86
CA ASN A 43 -40.49 0.89 28.77
C ASN A 43 -39.54 1.14 27.59
N LEU A 44 -38.27 1.47 27.85
CA LEU A 44 -37.29 1.71 26.80
C LEU A 44 -37.01 0.41 26.04
N GLU A 45 -36.82 -0.69 26.77
CA GLU A 45 -36.68 -2.03 26.20
C GLU A 45 -37.88 -2.42 25.32
N ILE A 46 -39.12 -2.17 25.77
CA ILE A 46 -40.34 -2.46 25.00
C ILE A 46 -40.40 -1.63 23.71
N LYS A 47 -40.06 -0.34 23.77
CA LYS A 47 -40.11 0.55 22.59
C LYS A 47 -39.01 0.21 21.59
N LEU A 48 -37.79 -0.11 22.04
CA LEU A 48 -36.72 -0.61 21.17
C LEU A 48 -37.12 -1.92 20.48
N ASN A 49 -37.78 -2.84 21.19
CA ASN A 49 -38.29 -4.09 20.59
C ASN A 49 -39.35 -3.84 19.52
N SER A 50 -40.19 -2.82 19.71
CA SER A 50 -41.20 -2.42 18.73
C SER A 50 -40.56 -1.93 17.43
N ILE A 51 -39.47 -1.18 17.53
CA ILE A 51 -38.68 -0.73 16.37
C ILE A 51 -37.93 -1.91 15.72
N GLN A 52 -37.31 -2.79 16.52
CA GLN A 52 -36.59 -3.98 16.02
C GLN A 52 -37.48 -4.88 15.16
N ALA A 53 -38.75 -5.06 15.53
CA ALA A 53 -39.70 -5.86 14.78
C ALA A 53 -39.95 -5.36 13.35
N LEU A 54 -39.76 -4.06 13.12
CA LEU A 54 -39.95 -3.37 11.84
C LEU A 54 -38.64 -3.23 11.05
N ALA A 55 -37.49 -3.41 11.71
CA ALA A 55 -36.17 -3.11 11.16
C ALA A 55 -35.89 -3.84 9.85
N VAL A 56 -36.15 -5.15 9.79
CA VAL A 56 -35.80 -5.98 8.62
C VAL A 56 -36.57 -5.55 7.36
N ASP A 57 -37.87 -5.33 7.48
CA ASP A 57 -38.71 -4.91 6.34
C ASP A 57 -38.37 -3.47 5.93
N ALA A 58 -38.10 -2.57 6.90
CA ALA A 58 -37.68 -1.21 6.61
C ALA A 58 -36.31 -1.16 5.91
N GLU A 59 -35.33 -1.94 6.37
CA GLU A 59 -34.00 -2.04 5.77
C GLU A 59 -34.05 -2.52 4.31
N LEU A 60 -35.02 -3.37 3.94
CA LEU A 60 -35.24 -3.80 2.56
C LEU A 60 -36.01 -2.77 1.74
N LYS A 61 -37.07 -2.18 2.30
CA LYS A 61 -37.92 -1.20 1.59
C LYS A 61 -37.25 0.15 1.36
N GLN A 62 -36.21 0.50 2.12
CA GLN A 62 -35.52 1.79 1.96
C GLN A 62 -34.98 2.02 0.53
N PHE A 63 -34.68 0.94 -0.20
CA PHE A 63 -34.19 1.01 -1.58
C PHE A 63 -35.31 1.29 -2.60
N ARG A 64 -36.57 1.07 -2.21
CA ARG A 64 -37.76 1.24 -3.05
C ARG A 64 -38.62 2.44 -2.65
N ASP A 65 -38.58 2.85 -1.38
CA ASP A 65 -39.43 3.90 -0.82
C ASP A 65 -38.62 4.93 -0.03
N THR A 66 -38.53 6.15 -0.58
CA THR A 66 -37.80 7.26 0.03
C THR A 66 -38.38 7.66 1.38
N ARG A 67 -39.68 7.44 1.64
CA ARG A 67 -40.33 7.76 2.91
C ARG A 67 -39.86 6.81 4.01
N VAL A 68 -39.67 5.53 3.67
CA VAL A 68 -39.12 4.52 4.59
C VAL A 68 -37.66 4.88 4.91
N ARG A 69 -36.90 5.36 3.91
CA ARG A 69 -35.52 5.83 4.12
C ARG A 69 -35.46 7.04 5.08
N ASP A 70 -36.32 8.03 4.88
CA ASP A 70 -36.38 9.22 5.77
C ASP A 70 -36.82 8.86 7.19
N TRP A 71 -37.71 7.87 7.32
CA TRP A 71 -38.10 7.32 8.62
C TRP A 71 -36.91 6.64 9.32
N LEU A 72 -36.15 5.80 8.61
CA LEU A 72 -34.97 5.14 9.17
C LEU A 72 -33.93 6.12 9.70
N LEU A 73 -33.72 7.27 9.03
CA LEU A 73 -32.82 8.32 9.52
C LEU A 73 -33.26 8.87 10.88
N LYS A 74 -34.56 9.14 11.06
CA LYS A 74 -35.09 9.63 12.35
C LYS A 74 -35.00 8.58 13.46
N VAL A 75 -35.24 7.31 13.13
CA VAL A 75 -35.09 6.21 14.10
C VAL A 75 -33.64 6.10 14.55
N LYS A 76 -32.70 6.25 13.63
CA LYS A 76 -31.28 6.25 13.94
C LYS A 76 -30.90 7.37 14.92
N ASP A 77 -31.39 8.59 14.71
CA ASP A 77 -31.12 9.71 15.63
C ASP A 77 -31.63 9.41 17.05
N ALA A 78 -32.88 8.91 17.17
CA ALA A 78 -33.45 8.53 18.47
C ALA A 78 -32.69 7.37 19.14
N LEU A 79 -32.11 6.45 18.37
CA LEU A 79 -31.26 5.39 18.89
C LEU A 79 -29.92 5.89 19.40
N PHE A 80 -29.31 6.89 18.74
CA PHE A 80 -28.08 7.50 19.24
C PHE A 80 -28.31 8.24 20.54
N ASP A 81 -29.41 8.98 20.66
CA ASP A 81 -29.78 9.62 21.93
C ASP A 81 -29.98 8.58 23.06
N ALA A 82 -30.54 7.41 22.73
CA ALA A 82 -30.67 6.29 23.66
C ALA A 82 -29.31 5.69 24.05
N GLU A 83 -28.41 5.45 23.07
CA GLU A 83 -27.07 4.93 23.32
C GLU A 83 -26.24 5.90 24.19
N ASP A 84 -26.27 7.20 23.90
CA ASP A 84 -25.53 8.25 24.63
C ASP A 84 -25.97 8.33 26.10
N LEU A 85 -27.28 8.22 26.35
CA LEU A 85 -27.83 8.19 27.70
C LEU A 85 -27.39 6.94 28.47
N LEU A 86 -27.34 5.78 27.81
CA LEU A 86 -26.88 4.53 28.42
C LEU A 86 -25.37 4.56 28.69
N ASP A 87 -24.58 5.17 27.80
CA ASP A 87 -23.14 5.37 28.02
C ASP A 87 -22.86 6.26 29.22
N GLU A 88 -23.63 7.33 29.41
CA GLU A 88 -23.53 8.21 30.59
C GLU A 88 -23.77 7.46 31.90
N ILE A 89 -24.80 6.61 31.94
CA ILE A 89 -25.08 5.77 33.10
C ILE A 89 -23.91 4.81 33.36
N GLN A 90 -23.38 4.17 32.32
CA GLN A 90 -22.27 3.22 32.45
C GLN A 90 -20.98 3.90 32.93
N HIS A 91 -20.65 5.08 32.42
CA HIS A 91 -19.46 5.83 32.86
C HIS A 91 -19.53 6.22 34.34
N GLU A 92 -20.71 6.64 34.83
CA GLU A 92 -20.91 6.95 36.25
C GLU A 92 -20.76 5.71 37.14
N ILE A 93 -21.15 4.53 36.63
CA ILE A 93 -20.90 3.26 37.32
C ILE A 93 -19.39 2.98 37.41
N SER A 94 -18.65 3.07 36.30
CA SER A 94 -17.20 2.81 36.28
C SER A 94 -16.43 3.77 37.18
N THR A 95 -16.79 5.06 37.18
CA THR A 95 -16.17 6.08 38.03
C THR A 95 -16.32 5.74 39.52
N CYS A 96 -17.53 5.36 39.95
CA CYS A 96 -17.76 4.96 41.34
C CYS A 96 -16.98 3.70 41.74
N GLN A 97 -16.74 2.76 40.81
CA GLN A 97 -15.99 1.54 41.09
C GLN A 97 -14.50 1.82 41.32
N VAL A 98 -13.85 2.56 40.40
CA VAL A 98 -12.42 2.88 40.50
C VAL A 98 -12.12 3.73 41.75
N GLU A 99 -12.99 4.69 42.07
CA GLU A 99 -12.84 5.51 43.28
C GLU A 99 -12.97 4.67 44.56
N ALA A 100 -13.91 3.71 44.60
CA ALA A 100 -14.07 2.81 45.73
C ALA A 100 -12.84 1.91 45.94
N GLU A 101 -12.28 1.35 44.86
CA GLU A 101 -11.06 0.53 44.93
C GLU A 101 -9.87 1.34 45.45
N SER A 102 -9.73 2.60 45.03
CA SER A 102 -8.66 3.49 45.54
C SER A 102 -8.80 3.84 47.03
N GLN A 103 -10.02 3.85 47.58
CA GLN A 103 -10.29 4.11 49.00
C GLN A 103 -10.14 2.88 49.90
N THR A 104 -10.13 1.67 49.34
CA THR A 104 -10.02 0.42 50.13
C THR A 104 -8.65 0.17 50.78
N CYS A 105 -7.68 1.09 50.63
CA CYS A 105 -6.52 1.15 51.53
C CYS A 105 -6.87 1.63 52.96
N SER A 106 -8.11 2.04 53.26
CA SER A 106 -8.61 2.25 54.64
C SER A 106 -9.82 1.37 54.98
N GLY A 107 -9.56 0.11 55.36
CA GLY A 107 -10.25 -0.62 56.44
C GLY A 107 -11.79 -0.75 56.50
N CYS A 108 -12.59 -0.51 55.46
CA CYS A 108 -14.05 -0.73 55.52
C CYS A 108 -14.64 -1.37 54.26
N THR A 109 -15.20 -2.57 54.41
CA THR A 109 -15.98 -3.30 53.40
C THR A 109 -17.43 -2.79 53.37
N CYS A 110 -17.69 -1.75 52.58
CA CYS A 110 -19.04 -1.21 52.40
C CYS A 110 -19.78 -1.93 51.27
N LYS A 111 -21.02 -2.38 51.56
CA LYS A 111 -21.92 -3.08 50.61
C LYS A 111 -22.28 -2.19 49.40
N VAL A 112 -22.28 -2.82 48.21
CA VAL A 112 -22.51 -2.29 46.85
C VAL A 112 -23.62 -1.23 46.65
N PRO A 113 -24.76 -1.19 47.40
CA PRO A 113 -25.83 -0.23 47.07
C PRO A 113 -25.58 1.23 47.49
N ASN A 114 -24.67 1.49 48.44
CA ASN A 114 -24.47 2.85 48.98
C ASN A 114 -23.51 3.72 48.14
N PHE A 115 -22.80 3.14 47.16
CA PHE A 115 -21.85 3.86 46.31
C PHE A 115 -22.54 4.86 45.36
N PHE A 116 -23.74 4.53 44.89
CA PHE A 116 -24.48 5.36 43.93
C PHE A 116 -25.22 6.55 44.57
N LYS A 117 -24.68 7.18 45.63
CA LYS A 117 -25.28 8.39 46.23
C LYS A 117 -24.51 9.67 45.92
N SER A 118 -23.23 9.60 45.54
CA SER A 118 -22.31 10.75 45.52
C SER A 118 -21.91 11.30 44.13
N SER A 119 -22.52 10.83 43.02
CA SER A 119 -22.21 11.34 41.67
C SER A 119 -22.64 12.80 41.45
N PRO A 120 -21.89 13.58 40.65
CA PRO A 120 -22.25 14.94 40.26
C PRO A 120 -23.44 15.05 39.28
N VAL A 121 -23.85 13.97 38.59
CA VAL A 121 -24.95 14.02 37.61
C VAL A 121 -26.30 13.91 38.32
N SER A 122 -27.23 14.82 37.99
CA SER A 122 -28.55 14.87 38.62
C SER A 122 -29.42 13.70 38.14
N SER A 123 -29.91 12.87 39.05
CA SER A 123 -30.94 11.84 38.76
C SER A 123 -32.16 12.41 38.03
N LYS A 124 -32.45 13.71 38.18
CA LYS A 124 -33.54 14.41 37.49
C LYS A 124 -33.26 14.59 36.00
N GLU A 125 -32.01 14.80 35.62
CA GLU A 125 -31.57 15.02 34.24
C GLU A 125 -31.65 13.72 33.43
N ILE A 126 -31.09 12.62 33.96
CA ILE A 126 -31.19 11.27 33.37
C ILE A 126 -32.66 10.92 33.12
N LYS A 127 -33.52 11.13 34.13
CA LYS A 127 -34.96 10.87 34.01
C LYS A 127 -35.65 11.70 32.92
N SER A 128 -35.26 12.96 32.76
CA SER A 128 -35.84 13.85 31.76
C SER A 128 -35.46 13.40 30.34
N ARG A 129 -34.18 13.14 30.10
CA ARG A 129 -33.68 12.67 28.80
C ARG A 129 -34.25 11.31 28.43
N MET A 130 -34.36 10.40 29.38
CA MET A 130 -34.97 9.09 29.14
C MET A 130 -36.43 9.18 28.69
N LYS A 131 -37.20 10.12 29.26
CA LYS A 131 -38.59 10.35 28.85
C LYS A 131 -38.68 10.94 27.44
N GLN A 132 -37.74 11.79 27.05
CA GLN A 132 -37.67 12.34 25.70
C GLN A 132 -37.45 11.22 24.68
N VAL A 133 -36.40 10.42 24.87
CA VAL A 133 -36.08 9.26 24.00
C VAL A 133 -37.27 8.30 23.88
N LEU A 134 -37.96 8.02 24.99
CA LEU A 134 -39.17 7.20 24.98
C LEU A 134 -40.29 7.78 24.11
N GLY A 135 -40.51 9.10 24.19
CA GLY A 135 -41.51 9.80 23.39
C GLY A 135 -41.18 9.79 21.89
N ASP A 136 -39.90 9.97 21.55
CA ASP A 136 -39.44 9.94 20.16
C ASP A 136 -39.60 8.54 19.54
N LEU A 137 -39.17 7.50 20.25
CA LEU A 137 -39.33 6.10 19.82
C LEU A 137 -40.81 5.70 19.69
N GLU A 138 -41.67 6.17 20.59
CA GLU A 138 -43.12 5.91 20.53
C GLU A 138 -43.76 6.57 19.31
N ASN A 139 -43.42 7.82 19.02
CA ASN A 139 -43.88 8.52 17.83
C ASN A 139 -43.44 7.77 16.56
N LEU A 140 -42.17 7.37 16.47
CA LEU A 140 -41.63 6.65 15.32
C LEU A 140 -42.29 5.27 15.12
N ALA A 141 -42.53 4.51 16.19
CA ALA A 141 -43.20 3.22 16.12
C ALA A 141 -44.65 3.35 15.61
N SER A 142 -45.35 4.43 15.98
CA SER A 142 -46.72 4.70 15.52
C SER A 142 -46.82 5.03 14.03
N GLN A 143 -45.73 5.51 13.41
CA GLN A 143 -45.69 5.84 11.99
C GLN A 143 -45.60 4.60 11.09
N SER A 144 -45.27 3.42 11.64
CA SER A 144 -45.07 2.18 10.89
C SER A 144 -46.28 1.77 10.03
N GLY A 145 -47.50 2.03 10.50
CA GLY A 145 -48.73 1.73 9.77
C GLY A 145 -48.93 2.56 8.50
N TYR A 146 -48.42 3.79 8.45
CA TYR A 146 -48.48 4.66 7.26
C TYR A 146 -47.41 4.31 6.21
N LEU A 147 -46.36 3.62 6.64
CA LEU A 147 -45.23 3.18 5.79
C LEU A 147 -45.37 1.72 5.34
N ASP A 148 -46.50 1.09 5.68
CA ASP A 148 -46.85 -0.29 5.32
C ASP A 148 -45.77 -1.30 5.76
N LEU A 149 -45.08 -1.03 6.87
CA LEU A 149 -43.99 -1.86 7.39
C LEU A 149 -44.55 -3.10 8.11
N LYS A 150 -43.99 -4.28 7.80
CA LYS A 150 -44.45 -5.57 8.32
C LYS A 150 -43.56 -6.07 9.46
N ASN A 151 -44.20 -6.67 10.47
CA ASN A 151 -43.50 -7.32 11.58
C ASN A 151 -42.96 -8.69 11.18
N ALA A 152 -41.70 -8.97 11.51
CA ALA A 152 -41.06 -10.26 11.24
C ALA A 152 -41.57 -11.43 12.12
N SER A 153 -42.34 -11.17 13.19
CA SER A 153 -42.67 -12.13 14.25
C SER A 153 -44.00 -12.89 14.11
N GLY A 154 -44.68 -12.81 12.95
CA GLY A 154 -45.96 -13.49 12.71
C GLY A 154 -45.86 -14.91 12.12
N VAL A 155 -45.74 -15.91 12.99
CA VAL A 155 -46.30 -17.29 12.92
C VAL A 155 -46.35 -18.04 11.57
N GLY A 156 -45.61 -19.15 11.50
CA GLY A 156 -46.02 -20.49 11.06
C GLY A 156 -46.97 -20.67 9.86
N SER A 157 -46.51 -21.48 8.89
CA SER A 157 -47.33 -22.21 7.91
C SER A 157 -48.08 -21.34 6.89
N GLY A 158 -47.40 -21.05 5.78
CA GLY A 158 -48.04 -20.87 4.47
C GLY A 158 -48.25 -19.43 4.03
N PHE A 159 -47.20 -18.75 3.56
CA PHE A 159 -47.35 -17.60 2.66
C PHE A 159 -46.15 -17.51 1.70
N GLY A 160 -46.40 -17.83 0.41
CA GLY A 160 -45.57 -17.39 -0.69
C GLY A 160 -45.64 -15.87 -0.79
N GLY A 161 -44.49 -15.20 -0.73
CA GLY A 161 -44.43 -13.74 -0.71
C GLY A 161 -43.28 -13.14 0.10
N ALA A 162 -42.36 -13.94 0.64
CA ALA A 162 -41.00 -13.44 0.81
C ALA A 162 -40.48 -13.13 -0.60
N VAL A 163 -40.20 -11.86 -0.89
CA VAL A 163 -39.53 -11.47 -2.12
C VAL A 163 -38.17 -12.17 -2.09
N SER A 164 -38.05 -13.31 -2.77
CA SER A 164 -36.75 -13.92 -2.98
C SER A 164 -35.94 -12.91 -3.78
N LEU A 165 -34.90 -12.34 -3.17
CA LEU A 165 -33.90 -11.56 -3.91
C LEU A 165 -33.20 -12.42 -4.98
N HIS A 166 -33.39 -13.74 -4.93
CA HIS A 166 -32.92 -14.70 -5.90
C HIS A 166 -33.80 -14.80 -7.15
N SER A 167 -33.12 -14.74 -8.30
CA SER A 167 -33.53 -15.49 -9.49
C SER A 167 -32.88 -16.87 -9.40
N GLU A 168 -33.65 -17.95 -9.47
CA GLU A 168 -33.10 -19.31 -9.48
C GLU A 168 -32.06 -19.47 -10.60
N SER A 169 -30.85 -19.91 -10.26
CA SER A 169 -29.81 -20.11 -11.25
C SER A 169 -30.04 -21.41 -12.02
N THR A 170 -29.83 -21.38 -13.34
CA THR A 170 -30.04 -22.54 -14.21
C THR A 170 -28.70 -23.07 -14.72
N SER A 171 -28.69 -24.33 -15.18
CA SER A 171 -27.53 -24.89 -15.88
C SER A 171 -27.36 -24.36 -17.31
N LEU A 172 -28.33 -23.62 -17.86
CA LEU A 172 -28.30 -23.20 -19.26
C LEU A 172 -27.33 -22.03 -19.46
N LEU A 173 -26.54 -22.13 -20.53
CA LEU A 173 -25.64 -21.06 -20.95
C LEU A 173 -26.45 -19.91 -21.56
N VAL A 174 -26.38 -18.74 -20.92
CA VAL A 174 -26.91 -17.49 -21.48
C VAL A 174 -26.00 -16.97 -22.59
N GLU A 175 -24.68 -17.18 -22.47
CA GLU A 175 -23.69 -16.76 -23.45
C GLU A 175 -22.72 -17.89 -23.79
N SER A 176 -22.35 -18.02 -25.07
CA SER A 176 -21.44 -19.07 -25.55
C SER A 176 -19.96 -18.77 -25.30
N VAL A 177 -19.60 -17.50 -25.11
CA VAL A 177 -18.23 -17.03 -24.92
C VAL A 177 -18.04 -16.54 -23.48
N ILE A 178 -17.04 -17.09 -22.80
CA ILE A 178 -16.54 -16.59 -21.52
C ILE A 178 -15.29 -15.74 -21.77
N TYR A 179 -15.21 -14.56 -21.15
CA TYR A 179 -14.08 -13.64 -21.35
C TYR A 179 -13.08 -13.78 -20.20
N GLY A 180 -11.80 -13.99 -20.52
CA GLY A 180 -10.70 -13.94 -19.54
C GLY A 180 -10.72 -15.04 -18.47
N ARG A 181 -11.37 -16.17 -18.76
CA ARG A 181 -11.54 -17.32 -17.84
C ARG A 181 -11.14 -18.65 -18.46
N ASP A 182 -10.40 -18.62 -19.56
CA ASP A 182 -9.99 -19.84 -20.27
C ASP A 182 -9.09 -20.71 -19.38
N ASP A 183 -8.12 -20.11 -18.69
CA ASP A 183 -7.23 -20.82 -17.77
C ASP A 183 -7.97 -21.39 -16.55
N ASP A 184 -8.89 -20.60 -15.97
CA ASP A 184 -9.76 -21.05 -14.87
C ASP A 184 -10.60 -22.26 -15.30
N LYS A 185 -11.18 -22.18 -16.50
CA LYS A 185 -11.99 -23.26 -17.09
C LYS A 185 -11.15 -24.50 -17.34
N GLU A 186 -9.96 -24.37 -17.92
CA GLU A 186 -9.04 -25.50 -18.15
C GLU A 186 -8.56 -26.12 -16.84
N MET A 187 -8.30 -25.33 -15.81
CA MET A 187 -7.92 -25.83 -14.50
C MET A 187 -9.02 -26.71 -13.87
N ILE A 188 -10.28 -26.26 -13.94
CA ILE A 188 -11.42 -27.05 -13.45
C ILE A 188 -11.62 -28.30 -14.32
N PHE A 189 -11.49 -28.17 -15.64
CA PHE A 189 -11.60 -29.30 -16.56
C PHE A 189 -10.54 -30.37 -16.27
N ASN A 190 -9.27 -29.98 -16.14
CA ASN A 190 -8.18 -30.89 -15.79
C ASN A 190 -8.46 -31.63 -14.48
N TRP A 191 -9.00 -30.93 -13.46
CA TRP A 191 -9.41 -31.55 -12.20
C TRP A 191 -10.60 -32.53 -12.34
N LEU A 192 -11.59 -32.21 -13.18
CA LEU A 192 -12.70 -33.11 -13.46
C LEU A 192 -12.23 -34.40 -14.16
N THR A 193 -11.18 -34.29 -14.97
CA THR A 193 -10.66 -35.42 -15.77
C THR A 193 -9.47 -36.16 -15.15
N SER A 194 -8.90 -35.67 -14.04
CA SER A 194 -7.73 -36.30 -13.44
C SER A 194 -8.11 -37.60 -12.70
N ASP A 195 -7.50 -38.71 -13.11
CA ASP A 195 -7.64 -40.03 -12.48
C ASP A 195 -6.78 -40.18 -11.19
N ILE A 196 -6.07 -39.12 -10.79
CA ILE A 196 -5.04 -39.15 -9.74
C ILE A 196 -5.65 -39.37 -8.33
N ASP A 197 -6.92 -39.07 -8.13
CA ASP A 197 -7.61 -39.22 -6.83
C ASP A 197 -8.30 -40.60 -6.65
N ASN A 198 -7.79 -41.67 -7.27
CA ASN A 198 -8.38 -43.02 -7.21
C ASN A 198 -8.58 -43.60 -5.80
N CYS A 199 -8.05 -42.96 -4.75
CA CYS A 199 -8.27 -43.36 -3.36
C CYS A 199 -9.56 -42.80 -2.73
N ASN A 200 -10.16 -41.72 -3.27
CA ASN A 200 -11.34 -41.08 -2.68
C ASN A 200 -12.60 -41.34 -3.53
N LYS A 201 -13.67 -41.84 -2.90
CA LYS A 201 -14.97 -42.07 -3.58
C LYS A 201 -15.60 -40.77 -4.14
N LEU A 202 -15.41 -39.65 -3.44
CA LEU A 202 -16.00 -38.35 -3.75
C LEU A 202 -14.92 -37.27 -3.71
N SER A 203 -14.83 -36.43 -4.75
CA SER A 203 -13.98 -35.23 -4.75
C SER A 203 -14.81 -33.96 -4.87
N ILE A 204 -14.48 -32.93 -4.11
CA ILE A 204 -15.22 -31.65 -4.07
C ILE A 204 -14.28 -30.49 -4.39
N LEU A 205 -14.69 -29.64 -5.34
CA LEU A 205 -14.04 -28.38 -5.68
C LEU A 205 -14.97 -27.22 -5.34
N SER A 206 -14.46 -26.22 -4.61
CA SER A 206 -15.19 -24.98 -4.32
C SER A 206 -14.62 -23.81 -5.10
N ILE A 207 -15.48 -23.13 -5.87
CA ILE A 207 -15.20 -21.86 -6.55
C ILE A 207 -15.66 -20.72 -5.62
N VAL A 208 -14.70 -19.91 -5.16
CA VAL A 208 -14.91 -18.88 -4.15
C VAL A 208 -14.66 -17.49 -4.72
N GLY A 209 -15.50 -16.52 -4.37
CA GLY A 209 -15.27 -15.13 -4.72
C GLY A 209 -16.48 -14.23 -4.46
N MET A 210 -16.24 -12.93 -4.42
CA MET A 210 -17.23 -11.87 -4.31
C MET A 210 -18.43 -12.01 -5.28
N GLY A 211 -19.58 -11.42 -4.91
CA GLY A 211 -20.76 -11.34 -5.78
C GLY A 211 -20.41 -10.68 -7.12
N GLY A 212 -20.91 -11.24 -8.23
CA GLY A 212 -20.71 -10.68 -9.57
C GLY A 212 -19.39 -11.03 -10.29
N LEU A 213 -18.52 -11.84 -9.69
CA LEU A 213 -17.25 -12.28 -10.32
C LEU A 213 -17.38 -13.33 -11.45
N GLY A 214 -18.59 -13.86 -11.69
CA GLY A 214 -18.81 -14.88 -12.74
C GLY A 214 -18.60 -16.33 -12.29
N LYS A 215 -18.71 -16.64 -10.98
CA LYS A 215 -18.58 -18.02 -10.45
C LYS A 215 -19.59 -18.99 -11.09
N THR A 216 -20.88 -18.62 -11.05
CA THR A 216 -21.99 -19.37 -11.65
C THR A 216 -21.78 -19.54 -13.15
N THR A 217 -21.39 -18.46 -13.84
CA THR A 217 -21.09 -18.49 -15.28
C THR A 217 -19.94 -19.45 -15.61
N LEU A 218 -18.83 -19.41 -14.85
CA LEU A 218 -17.73 -20.35 -15.03
C LEU A 218 -18.19 -21.81 -14.80
N ALA A 219 -18.97 -22.07 -13.75
CA ALA A 219 -19.52 -23.39 -13.49
C ALA A 219 -20.46 -23.85 -14.61
N GLN A 220 -21.29 -22.97 -15.19
CA GLN A 220 -22.13 -23.28 -16.35
C GLN A 220 -21.29 -23.65 -17.59
N HIS A 221 -20.22 -22.91 -17.88
CA HIS A 221 -19.34 -23.20 -19.01
C HIS A 221 -18.59 -24.53 -18.86
N VAL A 222 -18.23 -24.91 -17.64
CA VAL A 222 -17.66 -26.22 -17.35
C VAL A 222 -18.74 -27.30 -17.46
N PHE A 223 -19.93 -27.07 -16.89
CA PHE A 223 -21.03 -28.04 -16.88
C PHE A 223 -21.53 -28.39 -18.29
N ASN A 224 -21.51 -27.45 -19.21
CA ASN A 224 -21.94 -27.66 -20.60
C ASN A 224 -20.77 -27.87 -21.56
N ASP A 225 -19.54 -28.08 -21.07
CA ASP A 225 -18.40 -28.33 -21.95
C ASP A 225 -18.56 -29.70 -22.65
N PRO A 226 -18.47 -29.78 -24.00
CA PRO A 226 -18.60 -31.04 -24.73
C PRO A 226 -17.59 -32.11 -24.30
N ARG A 227 -16.43 -31.71 -23.75
CA ARG A 227 -15.36 -32.65 -23.38
C ARG A 227 -15.68 -33.49 -22.14
N ILE A 228 -16.65 -33.08 -21.32
CA ILE A 228 -17.14 -33.88 -20.18
C ILE A 228 -18.38 -34.71 -20.53
N GLU A 229 -18.88 -34.57 -21.76
CA GLU A 229 -20.00 -35.37 -22.26
C GLU A 229 -19.59 -36.84 -22.32
N ASN A 230 -20.43 -37.73 -21.78
CA ASN A 230 -20.16 -39.18 -21.59
C ASN A 230 -19.07 -39.57 -20.58
N LYS A 231 -18.48 -38.63 -19.81
CA LYS A 231 -17.54 -38.98 -18.72
C LYS A 231 -18.23 -39.40 -17.43
N PHE A 232 -19.45 -38.90 -17.20
CA PHE A 232 -20.26 -39.16 -16.01
C PHE A 232 -21.60 -39.77 -16.43
N ASP A 233 -22.07 -40.74 -15.67
CA ASP A 233 -23.36 -41.41 -15.89
C ASP A 233 -24.53 -40.48 -15.55
N ILE A 234 -24.31 -39.57 -14.60
CA ILE A 234 -25.29 -38.61 -14.10
C ILE A 234 -24.67 -37.22 -14.05
N LYS A 235 -25.40 -36.22 -14.55
CA LYS A 235 -25.07 -34.80 -14.41
C LYS A 235 -26.27 -34.07 -13.81
N ALA A 236 -26.05 -33.29 -12.75
CA ALA A 236 -27.10 -32.54 -12.08
C ALA A 236 -26.61 -31.14 -11.67
N TRP A 237 -27.52 -30.17 -11.70
CA TRP A 237 -27.30 -28.80 -11.26
C TRP A 237 -28.38 -28.43 -10.26
N VAL A 238 -27.98 -27.86 -9.13
CA VAL A 238 -28.90 -27.43 -8.07
C VAL A 238 -28.47 -26.05 -7.56
N CYS A 239 -29.37 -25.09 -7.66
CA CYS A 239 -29.25 -23.82 -6.95
C CYS A 239 -29.70 -24.03 -5.49
N VAL A 240 -28.88 -23.63 -4.53
CA VAL A 240 -29.19 -23.79 -3.11
C VAL A 240 -29.84 -22.52 -2.58
N SER A 241 -31.01 -22.64 -1.95
CA SER A 241 -31.73 -21.50 -1.37
C SER A 241 -31.03 -20.93 -0.13
N ASP A 242 -31.32 -19.66 0.19
CA ASP A 242 -30.82 -18.98 1.40
C ASP A 242 -31.20 -19.71 2.69
N GLU A 243 -32.42 -20.25 2.74
CA GLU A 243 -32.84 -21.17 3.80
C GLU A 243 -32.28 -22.56 3.48
N PHE A 244 -31.12 -22.87 4.05
CA PHE A 244 -30.51 -24.19 3.91
C PHE A 244 -31.24 -25.21 4.77
N ASP A 245 -32.11 -26.00 4.15
CA ASP A 245 -32.75 -27.15 4.77
C ASP A 245 -32.27 -28.44 4.08
N VAL A 246 -31.72 -29.36 4.86
CA VAL A 246 -31.13 -30.61 4.33
C VAL A 246 -32.16 -31.42 3.56
N PHE A 247 -33.42 -31.45 4.01
CA PHE A 247 -34.48 -32.20 3.33
C PHE A 247 -34.78 -31.59 1.95
N ASN A 248 -35.02 -30.28 1.89
CA ASN A 248 -35.30 -29.58 0.64
C ASN A 248 -34.13 -29.69 -0.34
N VAL A 249 -32.90 -29.45 0.10
CA VAL A 249 -31.72 -29.55 -0.77
C VAL A 249 -31.52 -30.97 -1.29
N THR A 250 -31.65 -31.99 -0.43
CA THR A 250 -31.55 -33.40 -0.88
C THR A 250 -32.65 -33.72 -1.89
N ARG A 251 -33.86 -33.21 -1.68
CA ARG A 251 -34.99 -33.42 -2.60
C ARG A 251 -34.71 -32.77 -3.95
N THR A 252 -34.25 -31.52 -3.98
CA THR A 252 -33.90 -30.84 -5.24
C THR A 252 -32.76 -31.55 -5.98
N ILE A 253 -31.79 -32.12 -5.26
CA ILE A 253 -30.74 -32.96 -5.87
C ILE A 253 -31.35 -34.23 -6.48
N LEU A 254 -32.24 -34.92 -5.75
CA LEU A 254 -32.91 -36.11 -6.26
C LEU A 254 -33.69 -35.80 -7.55
N GLU A 255 -34.48 -34.72 -7.53
CA GLU A 255 -35.27 -34.28 -8.68
C GLU A 255 -34.38 -33.89 -9.87
N ALA A 256 -33.25 -33.22 -9.64
CA ALA A 256 -32.28 -32.89 -10.68
C ALA A 256 -31.60 -34.14 -11.26
N VAL A 257 -31.33 -35.15 -10.44
CA VAL A 257 -30.73 -36.43 -10.85
C VAL A 257 -31.72 -37.29 -11.64
N THR A 258 -32.98 -37.36 -11.22
CA THR A 258 -34.00 -38.19 -11.86
C THR A 258 -34.73 -37.48 -12.99
N LYS A 259 -34.62 -36.15 -13.07
CA LYS A 259 -35.42 -35.28 -13.97
C LYS A 259 -36.93 -35.49 -13.78
N SER A 260 -37.35 -35.80 -12.57
CA SER A 260 -38.74 -36.05 -12.19
C SER A 260 -39.02 -35.44 -10.83
N THR A 261 -40.23 -34.93 -10.61
CA THR A 261 -40.67 -34.43 -9.31
C THR A 261 -40.70 -35.54 -8.27
N ASP A 262 -40.37 -35.23 -7.02
CA ASP A 262 -40.34 -36.17 -5.90
C ASP A 262 -41.48 -35.89 -4.91
N ASP A 263 -42.21 -36.95 -4.56
CA ASP A 263 -43.37 -36.95 -3.67
C ASP A 263 -43.03 -37.39 -2.22
N SER A 264 -41.75 -37.61 -1.93
CA SER A 264 -41.31 -38.15 -0.64
C SER A 264 -41.54 -37.13 0.48
N ARG A 265 -42.12 -37.60 1.59
CA ARG A 265 -42.57 -36.74 2.69
C ARG A 265 -41.55 -36.54 3.81
N ASN A 266 -40.47 -37.32 3.80
CA ASN A 266 -39.47 -37.29 4.87
C ASN A 266 -38.05 -37.49 4.33
N ARG A 267 -37.09 -37.10 5.15
CA ARG A 267 -35.66 -37.10 4.82
C ARG A 267 -35.10 -38.49 4.52
N GLU A 268 -35.51 -39.51 5.27
CA GLU A 268 -34.99 -40.87 5.09
C GLU A 268 -35.39 -41.44 3.73
N MET A 269 -36.63 -41.20 3.28
CA MET A 269 -37.11 -41.62 1.97
C MET A 269 -36.34 -40.94 0.83
N VAL A 270 -36.18 -39.61 0.89
CA VAL A 270 -35.46 -38.85 -0.14
C VAL A 270 -33.99 -39.30 -0.20
N GLN A 271 -33.32 -39.40 0.94
CA GLN A 271 -31.92 -39.84 0.99
C GLN A 271 -31.75 -41.28 0.52
N GLY A 272 -32.67 -42.18 0.89
CA GLY A 272 -32.66 -43.58 0.42
C GLY A 272 -32.82 -43.69 -1.10
N ARG A 273 -33.76 -42.94 -1.69
CA ARG A 273 -33.97 -42.90 -3.15
C ARG A 273 -32.78 -42.29 -3.88
N LEU A 274 -32.22 -41.19 -3.37
CA LEU A 274 -31.04 -40.57 -3.95
C LEU A 274 -29.85 -41.54 -3.93
N ARG A 275 -29.62 -42.20 -2.79
CA ARG A 275 -28.60 -43.22 -2.64
C ARG A 275 -28.77 -44.35 -3.66
N GLU A 276 -29.97 -44.89 -3.82
CA GLU A 276 -30.27 -45.94 -4.80
C GLU A 276 -29.93 -45.50 -6.24
N LYS A 277 -30.21 -44.25 -6.60
CA LYS A 277 -29.93 -43.73 -7.95
C LYS A 277 -28.44 -43.48 -8.19
N LEU A 278 -27.68 -43.10 -7.16
CA LEU A 278 -26.26 -42.80 -7.28
C LEU A 278 -25.36 -44.04 -7.12
N THR A 279 -25.83 -45.08 -6.43
CA THR A 279 -25.02 -46.27 -6.12
C THR A 279 -24.49 -46.92 -7.40
N GLY A 280 -23.15 -47.06 -7.47
CA GLY A 280 -22.45 -47.68 -8.60
C GLY A 280 -22.33 -46.81 -9.85
N LYS A 281 -22.76 -45.55 -9.81
CA LYS A 281 -22.65 -44.60 -10.92
C LYS A 281 -21.69 -43.46 -10.61
N ARG A 282 -20.95 -42.99 -11.61
CA ARG A 282 -20.15 -41.78 -11.52
C ARG A 282 -21.02 -40.58 -11.82
N PHE A 283 -21.16 -39.67 -10.87
CA PHE A 283 -21.96 -38.46 -11.03
C PHE A 283 -21.10 -37.20 -11.00
N PHE A 284 -21.59 -36.16 -11.69
CA PHE A 284 -21.11 -34.80 -11.58
C PHE A 284 -22.25 -33.89 -11.12
N LEU A 285 -22.08 -33.26 -9.95
CA LEU A 285 -23.08 -32.40 -9.33
C LEU A 285 -22.52 -30.99 -9.16
N VAL A 286 -23.30 -29.99 -9.55
CA VAL A 286 -23.03 -28.58 -9.22
C VAL A 286 -24.03 -28.10 -8.17
N LEU A 287 -23.51 -27.55 -7.07
CA LEU A 287 -24.29 -26.86 -6.03
C LEU A 287 -23.94 -25.37 -6.08
N ASP A 288 -24.87 -24.56 -6.59
CA ASP A 288 -24.65 -23.14 -6.86
C ASP A 288 -25.16 -22.25 -5.71
N ASP A 289 -24.40 -21.17 -5.44
CA ASP A 289 -24.60 -20.11 -4.42
C ASP A 289 -24.81 -20.62 -2.98
N VAL A 290 -23.89 -21.44 -2.49
CA VAL A 290 -23.95 -22.05 -1.16
C VAL A 290 -23.48 -21.10 -0.04
N TRP A 291 -24.27 -20.99 1.03
CA TRP A 291 -23.97 -20.14 2.20
C TRP A 291 -23.81 -20.86 3.55
N ASN A 292 -24.34 -22.09 3.69
CA ASN A 292 -24.43 -22.74 5.00
C ASN A 292 -23.06 -23.12 5.60
N ARG A 293 -22.82 -22.72 6.84
CA ARG A 293 -21.60 -23.01 7.63
C ARG A 293 -21.78 -24.16 8.64
N ASN A 294 -22.94 -24.81 8.72
CA ASN A 294 -23.18 -25.89 9.67
C ASN A 294 -22.55 -27.22 9.20
N GLN A 295 -21.47 -27.63 9.87
CA GLN A 295 -20.76 -28.87 9.54
C GLN A 295 -21.61 -30.14 9.67
N LYS A 296 -22.55 -30.17 10.62
CA LYS A 296 -23.40 -31.34 10.83
C LYS A 296 -24.37 -31.52 9.66
N GLU A 297 -25.00 -30.44 9.21
CA GLU A 297 -25.93 -30.46 8.09
C GLU A 297 -25.24 -30.83 6.76
N TRP A 298 -23.99 -30.44 6.57
CA TRP A 298 -23.19 -30.86 5.42
C TRP A 298 -22.85 -32.34 5.43
N LYS A 299 -22.45 -32.90 6.58
CA LYS A 299 -22.25 -34.35 6.72
C LYS A 299 -23.54 -35.12 6.42
N ASP A 300 -24.65 -34.60 6.92
CA ASP A 300 -25.98 -35.15 6.69
C ASP A 300 -26.39 -35.14 5.20
N LEU A 301 -26.09 -34.05 4.47
CA LEU A 301 -26.32 -33.94 3.03
C LEU A 301 -25.37 -34.83 2.20
N GLN A 302 -24.11 -34.96 2.62
CA GLN A 302 -23.10 -35.78 1.94
C GLN A 302 -23.30 -37.29 2.11
N THR A 303 -24.02 -37.72 3.14
CA THR A 303 -24.25 -39.13 3.45
C THR A 303 -24.72 -39.94 2.23
N PRO A 304 -25.80 -39.57 1.50
CA PRO A 304 -26.22 -40.29 0.29
C PRO A 304 -25.29 -40.11 -0.92
N LEU A 305 -24.47 -39.05 -0.95
CA LEU A 305 -23.56 -38.75 -2.07
C LEU A 305 -22.29 -39.62 -2.04
N ASN A 306 -21.90 -40.11 -0.86
CA ASN A 306 -20.71 -40.95 -0.67
C ASN A 306 -20.85 -42.38 -1.20
N ASP A 307 -22.05 -42.82 -1.57
CA ASP A 307 -22.29 -44.15 -2.16
C ASP A 307 -22.08 -44.19 -3.69
N GLY A 308 -21.72 -43.07 -4.32
CA GLY A 308 -21.35 -43.02 -5.74
C GLY A 308 -20.11 -43.86 -6.08
N ALA A 309 -19.94 -44.14 -7.37
CA ALA A 309 -18.73 -44.79 -7.86
C ALA A 309 -17.50 -43.86 -7.76
N SER A 310 -16.31 -44.45 -7.65
CA SER A 310 -15.04 -43.70 -7.62
C SER A 310 -14.92 -42.77 -8.83
N GLY A 311 -14.44 -41.56 -8.58
CA GLY A 311 -14.37 -40.50 -9.59
C GLY A 311 -15.61 -39.62 -9.66
N SER A 312 -16.58 -39.76 -8.73
CA SER A 312 -17.69 -38.80 -8.61
C SER A 312 -17.19 -37.43 -8.15
N LYS A 313 -17.69 -36.36 -8.76
CA LYS A 313 -17.19 -34.98 -8.57
C LYS A 313 -18.32 -34.03 -8.18
N ILE A 314 -18.04 -33.12 -7.25
CA ILE A 314 -18.95 -32.02 -6.90
C ILE A 314 -18.22 -30.68 -7.12
N VAL A 315 -18.87 -29.74 -7.79
CA VAL A 315 -18.45 -28.34 -7.83
C VAL A 315 -19.42 -27.51 -7.01
N ILE A 316 -18.87 -26.68 -6.13
CA ILE A 316 -19.64 -25.73 -5.32
C ILE A 316 -19.26 -24.32 -5.73
N THR A 317 -20.22 -23.43 -5.86
CA THR A 317 -19.94 -21.99 -5.91
C THR A 317 -20.35 -21.36 -4.59
N THR A 318 -19.51 -20.48 -4.04
CA THR A 318 -19.81 -19.77 -2.81
C THR A 318 -19.10 -18.42 -2.78
N ARG A 319 -19.60 -17.50 -1.96
CA ARG A 319 -18.93 -16.22 -1.68
C ARG A 319 -18.02 -16.30 -0.47
N ASP A 320 -18.11 -17.40 0.28
CA ASP A 320 -17.47 -17.55 1.57
C ASP A 320 -16.48 -18.71 1.61
N LYS A 321 -15.19 -18.38 1.74
CA LYS A 321 -14.11 -19.36 1.81
C LYS A 321 -14.27 -20.34 2.97
N LYS A 322 -14.95 -19.97 4.06
CA LYS A 322 -15.21 -20.89 5.18
C LYS A 322 -16.16 -22.02 4.79
N VAL A 323 -17.12 -21.79 3.89
CA VAL A 323 -18.01 -22.85 3.39
C VAL A 323 -17.20 -23.95 2.71
N ALA A 324 -16.22 -23.59 1.87
CA ALA A 324 -15.33 -24.56 1.22
C ALA A 324 -14.63 -25.50 2.22
N SER A 325 -14.20 -24.95 3.37
CA SER A 325 -13.59 -25.73 4.46
C SER A 325 -14.59 -26.62 5.21
N VAL A 326 -15.80 -26.13 5.48
CA VAL A 326 -16.86 -26.88 6.20
C VAL A 326 -17.33 -28.08 5.39
N VAL A 327 -17.45 -27.91 4.07
CA VAL A 327 -17.83 -28.98 3.14
C VAL A 327 -16.73 -30.05 3.03
N GLY A 328 -15.49 -29.72 3.38
CA GLY A 328 -14.33 -30.61 3.19
C GLY A 328 -13.86 -30.65 1.73
N SER A 329 -13.79 -29.49 1.07
CA SER A 329 -13.34 -29.39 -0.33
C SER A 329 -11.89 -29.82 -0.47
N ASN A 330 -11.59 -30.70 -1.43
CA ASN A 330 -10.23 -31.13 -1.75
C ASN A 330 -9.46 -30.01 -2.45
N LYS A 331 -10.17 -29.15 -3.19
CA LYS A 331 -9.60 -28.02 -3.91
C LYS A 331 -10.48 -26.79 -3.73
N THR A 332 -9.85 -25.66 -3.43
CA THR A 332 -10.52 -24.36 -3.34
C THR A 332 -9.91 -23.44 -4.39
N HIS A 333 -10.72 -22.91 -5.29
CA HIS A 333 -10.32 -22.00 -6.36
C HIS A 333 -10.90 -20.61 -6.10
N CYS A 334 -10.06 -19.62 -5.78
CA CYS A 334 -10.51 -18.25 -5.58
C CYS A 334 -10.46 -17.50 -6.92
N LEU A 335 -11.60 -16.99 -7.38
CA LEU A 335 -11.67 -16.23 -8.63
C LEU A 335 -11.15 -14.80 -8.45
N GLU A 336 -10.26 -14.38 -9.35
CA GLU A 336 -9.69 -13.03 -9.40
C GLU A 336 -10.55 -12.08 -10.25
N LEU A 337 -10.30 -10.76 -10.21
CA LEU A 337 -10.95 -9.79 -11.09
C LEU A 337 -10.52 -10.02 -12.56
N LEU A 338 -11.32 -9.55 -13.53
CA LEU A 338 -10.92 -9.59 -14.93
C LEU A 338 -9.79 -8.61 -15.22
N GLN A 339 -8.88 -8.99 -16.10
CA GLN A 339 -7.83 -8.12 -16.61
C GLN A 339 -8.40 -7.10 -17.61
N ASP A 340 -7.81 -5.90 -17.68
CA ASP A 340 -8.35 -4.73 -18.39
C ASP A 340 -8.71 -4.99 -19.87
N ASP A 341 -7.93 -5.82 -20.55
CA ASP A 341 -8.17 -6.21 -21.94
C ASP A 341 -9.44 -7.06 -22.10
N HIS A 342 -9.69 -7.99 -21.17
CA HIS A 342 -10.93 -8.75 -21.12
C HIS A 342 -12.12 -7.91 -20.65
N CYS A 343 -11.89 -6.96 -19.74
CA CYS A 343 -12.91 -6.01 -19.29
C CYS A 343 -13.48 -5.20 -20.45
N TRP A 344 -12.60 -4.65 -21.30
CA TRP A 344 -13.00 -3.89 -22.48
C TRP A 344 -13.83 -4.72 -23.45
N ARG A 345 -13.43 -5.97 -23.70
CA ARG A 345 -14.15 -6.89 -24.59
C ARG A 345 -15.53 -7.26 -24.06
N LEU A 346 -15.65 -7.53 -22.76
CA LEU A 346 -16.94 -7.82 -22.13
C LEU A 346 -17.86 -6.60 -22.18
N PHE A 347 -17.34 -5.43 -21.79
CA PHE A 347 -18.10 -4.17 -21.83
C PHE A 347 -18.61 -3.84 -23.24
N THR A 348 -17.74 -3.90 -24.25
CA THR A 348 -18.10 -3.57 -25.64
C THR A 348 -19.15 -4.51 -26.21
N LYS A 349 -19.12 -5.80 -25.86
CA LYS A 349 -20.18 -6.74 -26.24
C LYS A 349 -21.56 -6.27 -25.77
N HIS A 350 -21.68 -5.84 -24.52
CA HIS A 350 -22.97 -5.40 -23.97
C HIS A 350 -23.36 -3.99 -24.42
N ALA A 351 -22.40 -3.08 -24.57
CA ALA A 351 -22.66 -1.71 -25.03
C ALA A 351 -23.01 -1.62 -26.52
N PHE A 352 -22.36 -2.43 -27.37
CA PHE A 352 -22.45 -2.31 -28.84
C PHE A 352 -23.03 -3.53 -29.58
N ARG A 353 -23.29 -4.66 -28.91
CA ARG A 353 -23.92 -5.90 -29.44
C ARG A 353 -23.40 -6.41 -30.79
N ASP A 354 -22.13 -6.84 -30.84
CA ASP A 354 -21.47 -7.53 -31.97
C ASP A 354 -21.51 -6.85 -33.35
N ASP A 355 -22.13 -5.67 -33.49
CA ASP A 355 -22.10 -4.90 -34.73
C ASP A 355 -20.72 -4.26 -34.92
N SER A 356 -19.96 -4.89 -35.81
CA SER A 356 -18.56 -4.70 -36.22
C SER A 356 -18.11 -3.30 -36.71
N HIS A 357 -18.67 -2.21 -36.21
CA HIS A 357 -18.13 -0.87 -36.42
C HIS A 357 -17.26 -0.46 -35.23
N GLN A 358 -16.02 -0.04 -35.49
CA GLN A 358 -15.17 0.56 -34.45
C GLN A 358 -15.98 1.67 -33.76
N PRO A 359 -16.16 1.61 -32.43
CA PRO A 359 -16.94 2.62 -31.73
C PRO A 359 -16.34 3.98 -32.00
N ASN A 360 -17.21 4.97 -32.28
CA ASN A 360 -16.82 6.36 -32.46
C ASN A 360 -15.81 6.75 -31.35
N PRO A 361 -14.65 7.34 -31.70
CA PRO A 361 -13.57 7.66 -30.76
C PRO A 361 -14.03 8.27 -29.44
N ASP A 362 -15.03 9.14 -29.48
CA ASP A 362 -15.54 9.85 -28.29
C ASP A 362 -16.22 8.88 -27.31
N PHE A 363 -17.03 7.95 -27.83
CA PHE A 363 -17.65 6.89 -27.01
C PHE A 363 -16.62 5.89 -26.51
N LYS A 364 -15.56 5.65 -27.28
CA LYS A 364 -14.46 4.78 -26.87
C LYS A 364 -13.73 5.37 -25.66
N GLU A 365 -13.41 6.67 -25.67
CA GLU A 365 -12.70 7.32 -24.56
C GLU A 365 -13.54 7.30 -23.27
N ILE A 366 -14.82 7.68 -23.35
CA ILE A 366 -15.71 7.65 -22.18
C ILE A 366 -15.93 6.21 -21.72
N GLY A 367 -16.15 5.28 -22.66
CA GLY A 367 -16.27 3.86 -22.36
C GLY A 367 -15.05 3.32 -21.62
N THR A 368 -13.83 3.69 -22.01
CA THR A 368 -12.61 3.22 -21.33
C THR A 368 -12.56 3.70 -19.88
N LYS A 369 -12.93 4.97 -19.63
CA LYS A 369 -13.05 5.51 -18.26
C LYS A 369 -14.13 4.78 -17.44
N ILE A 370 -15.23 4.36 -18.08
CA ILE A 370 -16.28 3.57 -17.43
C ILE A 370 -15.78 2.16 -17.09
N VAL A 371 -15.02 1.51 -18.00
CA VAL A 371 -14.42 0.20 -17.75
C VAL A 371 -13.42 0.26 -16.60
N GLU A 372 -12.58 1.29 -16.56
CA GLU A 372 -11.67 1.56 -15.44
C GLU A 372 -12.45 1.75 -14.13
N LYS A 373 -13.58 2.47 -14.15
CA LYS A 373 -14.47 2.63 -12.98
C LYS A 373 -15.07 1.30 -12.49
N CYS A 374 -15.28 0.32 -13.37
CA CYS A 374 -15.82 -1.00 -13.01
C CYS A 374 -14.80 -1.93 -12.35
N LYS A 375 -13.50 -1.61 -12.40
CA LYS A 375 -12.38 -2.34 -11.77
C LYS A 375 -12.40 -3.86 -11.98
N GLY A 376 -12.77 -4.27 -13.18
CA GLY A 376 -12.74 -5.68 -13.57
C GLY A 376 -13.78 -6.59 -12.95
N LEU A 377 -14.85 -6.05 -12.36
CA LEU A 377 -16.00 -6.87 -11.96
C LEU A 377 -16.93 -7.15 -13.17
N PRO A 378 -17.10 -8.42 -13.60
CA PRO A 378 -17.93 -8.77 -14.75
C PRO A 378 -19.35 -8.23 -14.66
N LEU A 379 -20.03 -8.39 -13.52
CA LEU A 379 -21.42 -7.95 -13.35
C LEU A 379 -21.60 -6.43 -13.51
N ALA A 380 -20.62 -5.65 -13.07
CA ALA A 380 -20.65 -4.20 -13.27
C ALA A 380 -20.48 -3.83 -14.75
N LEU A 381 -19.52 -4.48 -15.42
CA LEU A 381 -19.27 -4.28 -16.86
C LEU A 381 -20.49 -4.63 -17.70
N THR A 382 -21.15 -5.77 -17.44
CA THR A 382 -22.32 -6.20 -18.20
C THR A 382 -23.55 -5.32 -17.94
N THR A 383 -23.76 -4.91 -16.68
CA THR A 383 -24.89 -4.05 -16.28
C THR A 383 -24.76 -2.66 -16.88
N ILE A 384 -23.60 -2.00 -16.70
CA ILE A 384 -23.36 -0.66 -17.23
C ILE A 384 -23.28 -0.67 -18.76
N GLY A 385 -22.64 -1.69 -19.36
CA GLY A 385 -22.66 -1.88 -20.81
C GLY A 385 -24.08 -1.99 -21.35
N SER A 386 -24.94 -2.80 -20.72
CA SER A 386 -26.33 -2.96 -21.14
C SER A 386 -27.17 -1.70 -20.96
N LEU A 387 -26.92 -0.91 -19.90
CA LEU A 387 -27.54 0.40 -19.69
C LEU A 387 -27.16 1.39 -20.80
N LEU A 388 -25.88 1.45 -21.14
CA LEU A 388 -25.35 2.36 -22.16
C LEU A 388 -25.79 1.98 -23.57
N HIS A 389 -26.12 0.71 -23.82
CA HIS A 389 -26.65 0.27 -25.11
C HIS A 389 -27.91 1.06 -25.52
N GLN A 390 -28.74 1.47 -24.55
CA GLN A 390 -29.95 2.25 -24.82
C GLN A 390 -29.68 3.77 -24.96
N LYS A 391 -28.43 4.22 -24.77
CA LYS A 391 -28.04 5.63 -24.72
C LYS A 391 -27.28 6.02 -25.99
N SER A 392 -27.85 6.95 -26.75
CA SER A 392 -27.32 7.35 -28.06
C SER A 392 -26.48 8.62 -28.04
N SER A 393 -26.44 9.36 -26.93
CA SER A 393 -25.70 10.62 -26.82
C SER A 393 -24.47 10.54 -25.90
N ILE A 394 -23.43 11.30 -26.25
CA ILE A 394 -22.19 11.43 -25.46
C ILE A 394 -22.48 12.00 -24.07
N SER A 395 -23.41 12.96 -23.96
CA SER A 395 -23.78 13.57 -22.67
C SER A 395 -24.43 12.57 -21.72
N GLU A 396 -25.19 11.60 -22.23
CA GLU A 396 -25.75 10.54 -21.39
C GLU A 396 -24.67 9.57 -20.91
N TRP A 397 -23.68 9.25 -21.76
CA TRP A 397 -22.52 8.43 -21.37
C TRP A 397 -21.66 9.13 -20.31
N GLU A 398 -21.39 10.43 -20.46
CA GLU A 398 -20.73 11.22 -19.42
C GLU A 398 -21.56 11.30 -18.13
N GLY A 399 -22.89 11.37 -18.26
CA GLY A 399 -23.82 11.31 -17.14
C GLY A 399 -23.65 10.01 -16.36
N ILE A 400 -23.60 8.87 -17.05
CA ILE A 400 -23.37 7.55 -16.46
C ILE A 400 -21.98 7.45 -15.82
N LEU A 401 -20.94 7.98 -16.48
CA LEU A 401 -19.57 8.01 -15.92
C LEU A 401 -19.51 8.80 -14.60
N LYS A 402 -20.22 9.93 -14.53
CA LYS A 402 -20.30 10.79 -13.33
C LYS A 402 -21.24 10.23 -12.25
N SER A 403 -22.29 9.51 -12.64
CA SER A 403 -23.26 8.92 -11.72
C SER A 403 -22.66 7.78 -10.90
N GLU A 404 -23.12 7.65 -9.67
CA GLU A 404 -22.75 6.55 -8.79
C GLU A 404 -23.65 5.33 -9.02
N ILE A 405 -23.14 4.11 -8.78
CA ILE A 405 -23.79 2.86 -9.25
C ILE A 405 -25.14 2.57 -8.57
N TRP A 406 -25.42 3.23 -7.46
CA TRP A 406 -26.68 3.16 -6.73
C TRP A 406 -27.71 4.22 -7.15
N GLU A 407 -27.35 5.17 -8.01
CA GLU A 407 -28.30 6.12 -8.61
C GLU A 407 -29.15 5.45 -9.72
N PHE A 408 -28.78 4.24 -10.14
CA PHE A 408 -29.54 3.43 -11.08
C PHE A 408 -30.72 2.74 -10.39
N SER A 409 -31.87 2.69 -11.05
CA SER A 409 -33.07 2.03 -10.52
C SER A 409 -32.84 0.50 -10.37
N GLU A 410 -33.60 -0.17 -9.48
CA GLU A 410 -33.54 -1.66 -9.39
C GLU A 410 -33.91 -2.34 -10.72
N GLU A 411 -34.72 -1.69 -11.57
CA GLU A 411 -35.06 -2.20 -12.92
C GLU A 411 -33.84 -2.17 -13.86
N ASP A 412 -32.90 -1.27 -13.60
CA ASP A 412 -31.75 -0.95 -14.44
C ASP A 412 -30.42 -1.56 -13.93
N SER A 413 -30.34 -1.94 -12.64
CA SER A 413 -29.08 -2.38 -12.01
C SER A 413 -29.21 -3.63 -11.13
N SER A 414 -28.67 -4.74 -11.63
CA SER A 414 -28.53 -6.00 -10.88
C SER A 414 -27.41 -6.00 -9.83
N ILE A 415 -26.58 -4.94 -9.79
CA ILE A 415 -25.37 -4.88 -8.97
C ILE A 415 -25.72 -4.72 -7.47
N VAL A 416 -26.63 -3.78 -7.16
CA VAL A 416 -26.99 -3.46 -5.77
C VAL A 416 -27.65 -4.65 -5.06
N PRO A 417 -28.64 -5.36 -5.65
CA PRO A 417 -29.20 -6.57 -5.04
C PRO A 417 -28.14 -7.66 -4.79
N ALA A 418 -27.21 -7.86 -5.74
CA ALA A 418 -26.15 -8.86 -5.61
C ALA A 418 -25.20 -8.57 -4.44
N LEU A 419 -24.89 -7.29 -4.17
CA LEU A 419 -24.06 -6.87 -3.05
C LEU A 419 -24.83 -6.91 -1.72
N ALA A 420 -26.07 -6.44 -1.72
CA ALA A 420 -26.95 -6.42 -0.53
C ALA A 420 -27.14 -7.83 0.08
N LEU A 421 -27.24 -8.85 -0.76
CA LEU A 421 -27.36 -10.25 -0.33
C LEU A 421 -26.15 -10.69 0.51
N SER A 422 -24.95 -10.27 0.11
CA SER A 422 -23.71 -10.65 0.84
C SER A 422 -23.66 -10.06 2.25
N TYR A 423 -24.24 -8.88 2.42
CA TYR A 423 -24.35 -8.22 3.72
C TYR A 423 -25.49 -8.74 4.57
N HIS A 424 -26.62 -9.11 3.95
CA HIS A 424 -27.77 -9.64 4.68
C HIS A 424 -27.36 -10.82 5.59
N HIS A 425 -26.51 -11.71 5.07
CA HIS A 425 -25.98 -12.87 5.79
C HIS A 425 -24.86 -12.56 6.79
N LEU A 426 -24.40 -11.31 6.93
CA LEU A 426 -23.42 -10.96 7.95
C LEU A 426 -24.07 -11.01 9.35
N PRO A 427 -23.37 -11.54 10.36
CA PRO A 427 -23.80 -11.39 11.75
C PRO A 427 -23.95 -9.90 12.11
N SER A 428 -24.97 -9.55 12.89
CA SER A 428 -25.30 -8.15 13.25
C SER A 428 -24.11 -7.36 13.81
N ARG A 429 -23.28 -8.02 14.63
CA ARG A 429 -22.07 -7.41 15.24
C ARG A 429 -21.01 -7.02 14.21
N ILE A 430 -20.85 -7.83 13.16
CA ILE A 430 -19.90 -7.56 12.08
C ILE A 430 -20.44 -6.49 11.12
N LYS A 431 -21.77 -6.36 10.97
CA LYS A 431 -22.37 -5.30 10.15
C LYS A 431 -21.95 -3.90 10.60
N ARG A 432 -21.90 -3.62 11.91
CA ARG A 432 -21.45 -2.33 12.47
C ARG A 432 -19.97 -2.06 12.14
N CYS A 433 -19.12 -3.08 12.29
CA CYS A 433 -17.71 -3.02 11.91
C CYS A 433 -17.52 -2.73 10.40
N PHE A 434 -18.27 -3.45 9.56
CA PHE A 434 -18.26 -3.24 8.12
C PHE A 434 -18.73 -1.83 7.77
N ALA A 435 -19.85 -1.36 8.32
CA ALA A 435 -20.36 -0.02 8.05
C ALA A 435 -19.42 1.11 8.45
N TYR A 436 -18.65 0.94 9.52
CA TYR A 436 -17.66 1.93 9.92
C TYR A 436 -16.60 2.19 8.85
N CYS A 437 -16.26 1.17 8.05
CA CYS A 437 -15.30 1.33 6.96
C CYS A 437 -15.79 2.31 5.86
N ALA A 438 -17.05 2.79 5.89
CA ALA A 438 -17.61 3.77 4.94
C ALA A 438 -16.95 5.14 5.05
N LEU A 439 -16.28 5.36 6.18
CA LEU A 439 -15.48 6.55 6.43
C LEU A 439 -14.22 6.57 5.57
N PHE A 440 -13.76 5.42 5.08
CA PHE A 440 -12.58 5.36 4.24
C PHE A 440 -12.90 5.71 2.79
N PRO A 441 -12.07 6.55 2.13
CA PRO A 441 -12.27 6.87 0.72
C PRO A 441 -12.13 5.64 -0.18
N LYS A 442 -12.59 5.75 -1.43
CA LYS A 442 -12.34 4.72 -2.45
C LYS A 442 -10.83 4.46 -2.58
N ASP A 443 -10.44 3.21 -2.84
CA ASP A 443 -9.04 2.74 -2.85
C ASP A 443 -8.24 2.94 -1.56
N TYR A 444 -8.90 3.18 -0.42
CA TYR A 444 -8.19 3.27 0.84
C TYR A 444 -7.55 1.93 1.19
N ARG A 445 -6.23 1.97 1.36
CA ARG A 445 -5.40 0.85 1.79
C ARG A 445 -5.30 0.89 3.29
N PHE A 446 -5.89 -0.08 3.97
CA PHE A 446 -5.83 -0.20 5.42
C PHE A 446 -5.05 -1.44 5.83
N ASP A 447 -4.30 -1.34 6.93
CA ASP A 447 -3.73 -2.50 7.58
C ASP A 447 -4.77 -3.15 8.52
N LYS A 448 -4.64 -4.45 8.73
CA LYS A 448 -5.59 -5.24 9.54
C LYS A 448 -5.65 -4.74 10.99
N GLU A 449 -4.50 -4.46 11.57
CA GLU A 449 -4.35 -4.11 12.99
C GLU A 449 -4.92 -2.72 13.29
N GLY A 450 -4.64 -1.74 12.43
CA GLY A 450 -5.21 -0.39 12.51
C GLY A 450 -6.73 -0.38 12.39
N LEU A 451 -7.32 -1.24 11.55
CA LEU A 451 -8.78 -1.35 11.47
C LEU A 451 -9.39 -1.97 12.72
N ILE A 452 -8.79 -3.02 13.26
CA ILE A 452 -9.24 -3.66 14.51
C ILE A 452 -9.20 -2.63 15.66
N GLN A 453 -8.17 -1.80 15.73
CA GLN A 453 -8.07 -0.73 16.72
C GLN A 453 -9.17 0.31 16.59
N LEU A 454 -9.58 0.66 15.36
CA LEU A 454 -10.72 1.57 15.18
C LEU A 454 -12.02 0.92 15.67
N TRP A 455 -12.23 -0.37 15.41
CA TRP A 455 -13.39 -1.09 15.94
C TRP A 455 -13.36 -1.23 17.46
N MET A 456 -12.18 -1.39 18.07
CA MET A 456 -12.00 -1.32 19.53
C MET A 456 -12.34 0.08 20.05
N ALA A 457 -11.79 1.12 19.41
CA ALA A 457 -11.96 2.50 19.80
C ALA A 457 -13.44 2.97 19.74
N GLU A 458 -14.23 2.40 18.84
CA GLU A 458 -15.67 2.66 18.77
C GLU A 458 -16.52 1.72 19.65
N ASN A 459 -15.85 0.78 20.34
CA ASN A 459 -16.41 -0.25 21.18
C ASN A 459 -17.37 -1.22 20.44
N PHE A 460 -16.99 -1.64 19.23
CA PHE A 460 -17.78 -2.60 18.43
C PHE A 460 -17.48 -4.06 18.75
N LEU A 461 -16.34 -4.33 19.41
CA LEU A 461 -15.87 -5.69 19.70
C LEU A 461 -16.43 -6.15 21.04
N GLN A 462 -17.43 -7.03 20.99
CA GLN A 462 -18.08 -7.54 22.18
C GLN A 462 -17.41 -8.83 22.65
N CYS A 463 -16.76 -8.80 23.81
CA CYS A 463 -16.16 -9.97 24.47
C CYS A 463 -17.16 -10.60 25.45
N PRO A 464 -17.87 -11.70 25.11
CA PRO A 464 -18.97 -12.18 25.94
C PRO A 464 -18.54 -12.78 27.28
N GLN A 465 -17.25 -13.10 27.46
CA GLN A 465 -16.67 -13.69 28.67
C GLN A 465 -15.19 -13.25 28.74
N GLN A 466 -14.63 -13.06 29.94
CA GLN A 466 -13.23 -12.60 30.19
C GLN A 466 -12.13 -13.58 29.70
N SER A 467 -12.39 -14.39 28.67
CA SER A 467 -11.47 -15.41 28.16
C SER A 467 -10.71 -15.00 26.89
N ARG A 468 -11.17 -13.98 26.16
CA ARG A 468 -10.55 -13.51 24.91
C ARG A 468 -10.32 -12.01 24.93
N SER A 469 -9.21 -11.57 24.35
CA SER A 469 -8.91 -10.13 24.24
C SER A 469 -9.76 -9.47 23.14
N PRO A 470 -10.01 -8.15 23.20
CA PRO A 470 -10.70 -7.43 22.13
C PRO A 470 -10.03 -7.60 20.77
N GLU A 471 -8.69 -7.63 20.71
CA GLU A 471 -7.92 -7.83 19.49
C GLU A 471 -8.19 -9.20 18.85
N GLU A 472 -8.26 -10.28 19.65
CA GLU A 472 -8.61 -11.62 19.16
C GLU A 472 -10.03 -11.67 18.56
N VAL A 473 -10.98 -10.98 19.21
CA VAL A 473 -12.36 -10.85 18.69
C VAL A 473 -12.36 -10.03 17.40
N GLY A 474 -11.61 -8.94 17.34
CA GLY A 474 -11.45 -8.11 16.14
C GLY A 474 -10.81 -8.86 14.99
N GLU A 475 -9.80 -9.67 15.25
CA GLU A 475 -9.18 -10.55 14.28
C GLU A 475 -10.19 -11.57 13.73
N GLN A 476 -11.01 -12.15 14.60
CA GLN A 476 -12.09 -13.05 14.18
C GLN A 476 -13.07 -12.33 13.24
N TYR A 477 -13.51 -11.11 13.59
CA TYR A 477 -14.45 -10.34 12.77
C TYR A 477 -13.82 -9.93 11.44
N PHE A 478 -12.56 -9.49 11.45
CA PHE A 478 -11.80 -9.17 10.24
C PHE A 478 -11.69 -10.37 9.31
N ASN A 479 -11.30 -11.53 9.86
CA ASN A 479 -11.16 -12.76 9.10
C ASN A 479 -12.52 -13.25 8.54
N ASP A 480 -13.64 -12.97 9.20
CA ASP A 480 -14.98 -13.24 8.67
C ASP A 480 -15.36 -12.34 7.49
N LEU A 481 -15.01 -11.05 7.52
CA LEU A 481 -15.19 -10.15 6.38
C LEU A 481 -14.29 -10.52 5.21
N LEU A 482 -13.03 -10.86 5.50
CA LEU A 482 -12.07 -11.35 4.50
C LEU A 482 -12.55 -12.66 3.87
N SER A 483 -13.06 -13.62 4.66
CA SER A 483 -13.52 -14.91 4.12
C SER A 483 -14.72 -14.77 3.19
N ARG A 484 -15.54 -13.76 3.42
CA ARG A 484 -16.73 -13.40 2.61
C ARG A 484 -16.41 -12.45 1.45
N SER A 485 -15.13 -12.22 1.18
CA SER A 485 -14.63 -11.37 0.09
C SER A 485 -15.06 -9.90 0.18
N PHE A 486 -15.38 -9.39 1.37
CA PHE A 486 -15.60 -7.95 1.58
C PHE A 486 -14.29 -7.16 1.56
N PHE A 487 -13.21 -7.79 2.01
CA PHE A 487 -11.85 -7.28 1.92
C PHE A 487 -11.05 -8.12 0.93
N GLN A 488 -10.12 -7.47 0.24
CA GLN A 488 -9.19 -8.10 -0.68
C GLN A 488 -7.77 -7.76 -0.26
N GLN A 489 -6.87 -8.74 -0.33
CA GLN A 489 -5.46 -8.51 -0.05
C GLN A 489 -4.79 -8.03 -1.34
N SER A 490 -4.08 -6.90 -1.28
CA SER A 490 -3.48 -6.28 -2.48
C SER A 490 -2.33 -7.09 -3.10
N SER A 491 -1.77 -8.06 -2.38
CA SER A 491 -0.80 -9.02 -2.92
C SER A 491 -0.76 -10.32 -2.10
N THR A 492 -0.05 -11.33 -2.60
CA THR A 492 0.20 -12.61 -1.92
C THR A 492 1.29 -12.55 -0.85
N ILE A 493 1.96 -11.41 -0.65
CA ILE A 493 3.03 -11.25 0.35
C ILE A 493 2.40 -10.91 1.71
N GLU A 494 2.82 -11.64 2.76
CA GLU A 494 2.40 -11.41 4.15
C GLU A 494 2.71 -9.95 4.56
N ARG A 495 1.77 -9.31 5.27
CA ARG A 495 1.77 -7.87 5.66
C ARG A 495 1.40 -6.85 4.58
N THR A 496 0.87 -7.25 3.42
CA THR A 496 0.33 -6.27 2.46
C THR A 496 -1.02 -5.69 2.87
N PRO A 497 -1.28 -4.41 2.55
CA PRO A 497 -2.50 -3.74 2.97
C PRO A 497 -3.73 -4.34 2.28
N PHE A 498 -4.85 -4.27 2.97
CA PHE A 498 -6.14 -4.69 2.48
C PHE A 498 -6.87 -3.52 1.84
N VAL A 499 -7.73 -3.84 0.88
CA VAL A 499 -8.61 -2.89 0.20
C VAL A 499 -10.04 -3.43 0.19
N MET A 500 -11.00 -2.52 0.19
CA MET A 500 -12.38 -2.84 -0.14
C MET A 500 -12.61 -2.51 -1.61
N HIS A 501 -13.25 -3.41 -2.36
CA HIS A 501 -13.58 -3.14 -3.76
C HIS A 501 -14.47 -1.90 -3.86
N ASP A 502 -14.28 -1.06 -4.88
CA ASP A 502 -15.01 0.21 -5.03
C ASP A 502 -16.53 0.01 -4.96
N LEU A 503 -17.06 -1.01 -5.63
CA LEU A 503 -18.49 -1.33 -5.56
C LEU A 503 -19.00 -1.63 -4.15
N LEU A 504 -18.16 -2.18 -3.27
CA LEU A 504 -18.50 -2.35 -1.85
C LEU A 504 -18.39 -1.03 -1.11
N ASN A 505 -17.39 -0.20 -1.39
CA ASN A 505 -17.27 1.14 -0.81
C ASN A 505 -18.47 2.03 -1.22
N ASP A 506 -18.87 1.94 -2.47
CA ASP A 506 -20.03 2.57 -3.10
C ASP A 506 -21.33 2.14 -2.44
N TRP A 507 -21.55 0.83 -2.36
CA TRP A 507 -22.70 0.26 -1.67
C TRP A 507 -22.69 0.56 -0.17
N GLN A 508 -21.52 0.69 0.43
CA GLN A 508 -21.34 1.04 1.84
C GLN A 508 -21.51 2.55 2.10
N ASN A 509 -21.22 3.42 1.13
CA ASN A 509 -21.56 4.84 1.21
C ASN A 509 -23.08 5.02 1.31
N MET A 510 -23.86 4.10 0.75
CA MET A 510 -25.31 4.00 0.99
C MET A 510 -25.68 3.56 2.42
N LEU A 511 -24.74 3.03 3.20
CA LEU A 511 -24.92 2.64 4.59
C LEU A 511 -24.42 3.70 5.57
N ARG A 512 -24.07 4.91 5.11
CA ARG A 512 -23.37 5.92 5.92
C ARG A 512 -24.15 6.27 7.19
N THR A 513 -23.64 5.78 8.31
CA THR A 513 -24.14 6.14 9.63
C THR A 513 -23.28 7.19 10.33
N PHE A 514 -22.05 7.40 9.86
CA PHE A 514 -21.06 8.30 10.44
C PHE A 514 -20.82 9.51 9.54
N MET A 515 -20.77 10.71 10.14
CA MET A 515 -20.54 11.95 9.42
C MET A 515 -19.05 12.10 9.11
N SER A 516 -18.70 12.15 7.81
CA SER A 516 -17.36 12.56 7.38
C SER A 516 -17.21 14.06 7.65
N LEU A 517 -16.24 14.46 8.47
CA LEU A 517 -15.85 15.86 8.63
C LEU A 517 -15.06 16.33 7.38
N SER A 518 -15.79 16.49 6.27
CA SER A 518 -15.36 17.03 4.97
C SER A 518 -14.21 16.31 4.22
N GLU A 519 -14.31 16.33 2.89
CA GLU A 519 -13.30 15.88 1.92
C GLU A 519 -11.94 16.61 1.99
N GLU A 520 -11.74 17.51 2.96
CA GLU A 520 -10.43 18.10 3.24
C GLU A 520 -9.50 17.14 4.03
N MET A 521 -10.03 16.04 4.60
CA MET A 521 -9.23 15.01 5.25
C MET A 521 -8.78 13.91 4.28
N SER A 522 -8.09 14.30 3.21
CA SER A 522 -7.26 13.34 2.47
C SER A 522 -6.09 12.94 3.37
N PHE A 523 -6.16 11.77 4.00
CA PHE A 523 -5.07 11.16 4.79
C PHE A 523 -3.79 10.84 3.97
N ARG A 524 -3.66 11.39 2.74
CA ARG A 524 -2.44 11.35 1.93
C ARG A 524 -1.55 12.59 2.04
N ASN A 525 -1.98 13.64 2.75
CA ASN A 525 -1.12 14.78 3.03
C ASN A 525 -0.65 14.75 4.48
N TYR A 526 0.56 14.22 4.67
CA TYR A 526 1.38 14.49 5.84
C TYR A 526 1.40 16.01 6.12
N ASN A 527 1.16 16.38 7.38
CA ASN A 527 1.54 17.68 7.97
C ASN A 527 0.63 18.89 7.68
N ARG A 528 -0.51 18.97 8.37
CA ARG A 528 -0.91 20.09 9.27
C ARG A 528 -2.40 20.03 9.54
N TRP A 529 -2.76 19.67 10.76
CA TRP A 529 -4.09 19.97 11.28
C TRP A 529 -4.22 21.49 11.44
N HIS A 530 -4.95 22.14 10.54
CA HIS A 530 -5.42 23.52 10.74
C HIS A 530 -6.84 23.49 11.33
N CYS A 531 -7.01 22.92 12.53
CA CYS A 531 -8.24 23.12 13.27
C CYS A 531 -8.24 24.54 13.84
N LYS A 532 -9.14 25.42 13.35
CA LYS A 532 -9.30 26.79 13.90
C LYS A 532 -9.76 26.80 15.36
N MET A 533 -10.31 25.69 15.84
CA MET A 533 -10.82 25.54 17.19
C MET A 533 -9.69 25.12 18.13
N SER A 534 -9.55 25.80 19.27
CA SER A 534 -8.56 25.43 20.28
C SER A 534 -8.88 24.05 20.89
N THR A 535 -7.88 23.35 21.42
CA THR A 535 -8.09 22.05 22.10
C THR A 535 -9.08 22.17 23.26
N ARG A 536 -9.07 23.30 24.00
CA ARG A 536 -10.03 23.58 25.06
C ARG A 536 -11.47 23.70 24.54
N GLU A 537 -11.67 24.39 23.42
CA GLU A 537 -13.00 24.51 22.81
C GLU A 537 -13.49 23.16 22.26
N LEU A 538 -12.59 22.38 21.65
CA LEU A 538 -12.91 21.05 21.14
C LEU A 538 -13.44 20.15 22.26
N PHE A 539 -12.72 20.11 23.38
CA PHE A 539 -13.09 19.27 24.53
C PHE A 539 -14.40 19.75 25.20
N SER A 540 -14.73 21.04 25.09
CA SER A 540 -15.97 21.59 25.63
C SER A 540 -17.21 21.25 24.79
N LYS A 541 -17.06 21.19 23.46
CA LYS A 541 -18.18 21.00 22.52
C LYS A 541 -18.53 19.53 22.30
N PHE A 542 -17.53 18.66 22.20
CA PHE A 542 -17.72 17.27 21.80
C PHE A 542 -17.57 16.32 23.00
N LYS A 543 -18.54 16.35 23.91
CA LYS A 543 -18.46 15.62 25.19
C LYS A 543 -18.53 14.11 25.04
N PHE A 544 -19.22 13.59 24.02
CA PHE A 544 -19.43 12.16 23.77
C PHE A 544 -18.40 11.54 22.81
N LEU A 545 -17.23 12.17 22.64
CA LEU A 545 -16.17 11.60 21.80
C LEU A 545 -15.68 10.25 22.33
N ARG A 546 -15.69 9.25 21.46
CA ARG A 546 -15.08 7.93 21.71
C ARG A 546 -13.67 7.81 21.15
N VAL A 547 -13.39 8.49 20.04
CA VAL A 547 -12.09 8.49 19.37
C VAL A 547 -11.62 9.93 19.17
N LEU A 548 -10.42 10.24 19.65
CA LEU A 548 -9.76 11.53 19.46
C LEU A 548 -8.35 11.29 18.96
N SER A 549 -8.07 11.71 17.71
CA SER A 549 -6.72 11.79 17.19
C SER A 549 -6.34 13.26 16.98
N LEU A 550 -5.23 13.66 17.59
CA LEU A 550 -4.51 14.91 17.36
C LEU A 550 -3.14 14.63 16.71
N SER A 551 -3.02 13.47 16.05
CA SER A 551 -1.76 12.98 15.52
C SER A 551 -1.15 13.92 14.48
N GLY A 552 0.10 14.34 14.64
CA GLY A 552 0.76 15.27 13.73
C GLY A 552 0.41 16.74 13.98
N TYR A 553 -0.28 17.07 15.08
CA TYR A 553 -0.48 18.45 15.50
C TYR A 553 0.78 19.00 16.18
N SER A 554 1.75 19.42 15.36
CA SER A 554 3.11 19.80 15.80
C SER A 554 3.15 20.85 16.92
N ASN A 555 2.20 21.78 16.97
CA ASN A 555 2.24 22.87 17.95
C ASN A 555 1.72 22.47 19.35
N LEU A 556 1.34 21.21 19.57
CA LEU A 556 0.84 20.73 20.85
C LEU A 556 2.00 20.33 21.79
N THR A 557 2.48 21.27 22.58
CA THR A 557 3.55 21.04 23.57
C THR A 557 3.03 20.57 24.93
N GLU A 558 1.80 20.94 25.29
CA GLU A 558 1.11 20.50 26.51
C GLU A 558 -0.35 20.18 26.20
N LEU A 559 -0.86 19.09 26.77
CA LEU A 559 -2.28 18.72 26.74
C LEU A 559 -3.00 19.34 27.94
N PRO A 560 -4.09 20.10 27.77
CA PRO A 560 -4.74 20.77 28.89
C PRO A 560 -5.48 19.79 29.80
N ASP A 561 -5.56 20.11 31.10
CA ASP A 561 -6.25 19.27 32.10
C ASP A 561 -7.72 18.96 31.77
N SER A 562 -8.36 19.83 30.97
CA SER A 562 -9.71 19.60 30.46
C SER A 562 -9.86 18.34 29.61
N VAL A 563 -8.76 17.69 29.18
CA VAL A 563 -8.84 16.39 28.49
C VAL A 563 -9.57 15.36 29.34
N GLY A 564 -9.43 15.40 30.67
CA GLY A 564 -10.15 14.53 31.61
C GLY A 564 -11.68 14.67 31.54
N ASN A 565 -12.21 15.71 30.89
CA ASN A 565 -13.65 15.87 30.68
C ASN A 565 -14.21 15.00 29.55
N LEU A 566 -13.36 14.41 28.70
CA LEU A 566 -13.76 13.50 27.61
C LEU A 566 -14.04 12.09 28.14
N LYS A 567 -15.03 12.00 29.03
CA LYS A 567 -15.36 10.81 29.83
C LYS A 567 -15.65 9.52 29.04
N TYR A 568 -16.06 9.64 27.78
CA TYR A 568 -16.43 8.52 26.91
C TYR A 568 -15.31 8.10 25.95
N LEU A 569 -14.12 8.70 26.10
CA LEU A 569 -13.00 8.43 25.22
C LEU A 569 -12.49 7.00 25.43
N HIS A 570 -12.45 6.23 24.35
CA HIS A 570 -11.89 4.89 24.27
C HIS A 570 -10.52 4.89 23.58
N SER A 571 -10.27 5.86 22.70
CA SER A 571 -8.96 6.02 22.05
C SER A 571 -8.49 7.47 22.06
N LEU A 572 -7.26 7.66 22.55
CA LEU A 572 -6.53 8.91 22.49
C LEU A 572 -5.25 8.73 21.69
N ASP A 573 -5.14 9.43 20.59
CA ASP A 573 -3.96 9.43 19.72
C ASP A 573 -3.33 10.82 19.68
N LEU A 574 -2.12 10.93 20.23
CA LEU A 574 -1.30 12.13 20.26
C LEU A 574 0.00 11.93 19.49
N SER A 575 0.05 10.94 18.58
CA SER A 575 1.27 10.60 17.87
C SER A 575 1.84 11.80 17.08
N ASN A 576 3.17 11.87 16.93
CA ASN A 576 3.86 12.92 16.19
C ASN A 576 3.50 14.35 16.66
N THR A 577 3.29 14.53 17.97
CA THR A 577 3.15 15.84 18.61
C THR A 577 4.40 16.17 19.42
N ASP A 578 4.60 17.46 19.74
CA ASP A 578 5.74 17.93 20.53
C ASP A 578 5.46 17.90 22.05
N ILE A 579 4.57 17.01 22.49
CA ILE A 579 4.12 16.95 23.88
C ILE A 579 5.26 16.53 24.81
N GLU A 580 5.49 17.32 25.87
CA GLU A 580 6.57 17.06 26.83
C GLU A 580 6.12 16.17 28.00
N LYS A 581 4.85 16.31 28.40
CA LYS A 581 4.22 15.58 29.52
C LYS A 581 2.72 15.40 29.28
N LEU A 582 2.16 14.31 29.78
CA LEU A 582 0.71 14.13 29.89
C LEU A 582 0.23 14.60 31.27
N PRO A 583 -0.89 15.34 31.36
CA PRO A 583 -1.45 15.73 32.65
C PRO A 583 -1.98 14.50 33.42
N GLU A 584 -1.94 14.53 34.76
CA GLU A 584 -2.49 13.46 35.61
C GLU A 584 -4.01 13.27 35.42
N SER A 585 -4.71 14.31 34.95
CA SER A 585 -6.12 14.21 34.54
C SER A 585 -6.36 13.21 33.40
N THR A 586 -5.35 12.86 32.61
CA THR A 586 -5.43 11.76 31.61
C THR A 586 -5.78 10.42 32.28
N CYS A 587 -5.36 10.22 33.54
CA CYS A 587 -5.65 9.02 34.33
C CYS A 587 -7.11 8.95 34.84
N SER A 588 -7.94 9.97 34.57
CA SER A 588 -9.38 9.97 34.87
C SER A 588 -10.24 9.46 33.70
N LEU A 589 -9.62 9.17 32.55
CA LEU A 589 -10.29 8.67 31.36
C LEU A 589 -10.48 7.14 31.44
N TYR A 590 -11.28 6.68 32.40
CA TYR A 590 -11.38 5.25 32.77
C TYR A 590 -11.78 4.30 31.64
N ASN A 591 -12.45 4.81 30.60
CA ASN A 591 -12.89 4.04 29.44
C ASN A 591 -11.82 3.92 28.33
N VAL A 592 -10.65 4.56 28.47
CA VAL A 592 -9.60 4.53 27.44
C VAL A 592 -9.03 3.13 27.32
N GLN A 593 -9.18 2.56 26.13
CA GLN A 593 -8.64 1.26 25.73
C GLN A 593 -7.34 1.39 24.95
N ILE A 594 -7.16 2.47 24.19
CA ILE A 594 -6.01 2.69 23.32
C ILE A 594 -5.40 4.07 23.57
N LEU A 595 -4.13 4.11 23.95
CA LEU A 595 -3.35 5.33 24.07
C LEU A 595 -2.14 5.30 23.11
N LYS A 596 -2.14 6.17 22.10
CA LYS A 596 -1.05 6.28 21.13
C LYS A 596 -0.22 7.53 21.36
N LEU A 597 1.08 7.35 21.54
CA LEU A 597 2.06 8.40 21.78
C LEU A 597 3.25 8.29 20.82
N ASN A 598 3.08 7.54 19.72
CA ASN A 598 4.17 7.28 18.78
C ASN A 598 4.79 8.58 18.24
N GLY A 599 6.11 8.66 18.12
CA GLY A 599 6.81 9.84 17.61
C GLY A 599 6.80 11.06 18.53
N CYS A 600 6.28 10.96 19.76
CA CYS A 600 6.38 12.02 20.78
C CYS A 600 7.79 12.05 21.38
N ARG A 601 8.75 12.63 20.66
CA ARG A 601 10.19 12.59 20.99
C ARG A 601 10.56 13.34 22.27
N HIS A 602 9.74 14.32 22.67
CA HIS A 602 9.95 15.13 23.87
C HIS A 602 9.32 14.54 25.14
N LEU A 603 8.45 13.53 25.01
CA LEU A 603 7.80 12.87 26.14
C LEU A 603 8.82 11.99 26.89
N LYS A 604 9.16 12.36 28.13
CA LYS A 604 10.18 11.69 28.94
C LYS A 604 9.60 10.70 29.96
N GLU A 605 8.41 10.99 30.46
CA GLU A 605 7.75 10.21 31.50
C GLU A 605 6.24 10.13 31.26
N LEU A 606 5.64 9.05 31.76
CA LEU A 606 4.21 8.82 31.77
C LEU A 606 3.62 9.19 33.15
N PRO A 607 2.33 9.57 33.23
CA PRO A 607 1.71 9.94 34.49
C PRO A 607 1.72 8.77 35.48
N SER A 608 1.87 9.08 36.76
CA SER A 608 2.13 8.09 37.82
C SER A 608 0.95 7.14 38.07
N ASN A 609 -0.27 7.62 37.84
CA ASN A 609 -1.51 6.89 38.05
C ASN A 609 -2.05 6.16 36.81
N LEU A 610 -1.22 5.94 35.77
CA LEU A 610 -1.70 5.31 34.52
C LEU A 610 -2.30 3.91 34.74
N HIS A 611 -1.88 3.21 35.80
CA HIS A 611 -2.45 1.93 36.24
C HIS A 611 -3.93 1.99 36.66
N LYS A 612 -4.51 3.20 36.86
CA LYS A 612 -5.95 3.39 37.12
C LYS A 612 -6.82 3.23 35.87
N LEU A 613 -6.21 3.27 34.67
CA LEU A 613 -6.91 3.00 33.42
C LEU A 613 -7.08 1.48 33.27
N THR A 614 -8.03 0.91 34.03
CA THR A 614 -8.23 -0.54 34.13
C THR A 614 -8.63 -1.19 32.80
N ASP A 615 -9.25 -0.40 31.92
CA ASP A 615 -9.66 -0.83 30.58
C ASP A 615 -8.60 -0.57 29.50
N LEU A 616 -7.39 -0.11 29.86
CA LEU A 616 -6.32 0.13 28.89
C LEU A 616 -5.77 -1.20 28.36
N HIS A 617 -6.04 -1.47 27.08
CA HIS A 617 -5.59 -2.67 26.36
C HIS A 617 -4.34 -2.42 25.55
N ARG A 618 -4.13 -1.20 25.02
CA ARG A 618 -3.00 -0.88 24.14
C ARG A 618 -2.34 0.44 24.50
N LEU A 619 -1.03 0.40 24.73
CA LEU A 619 -0.19 1.57 24.93
C LEU A 619 0.94 1.58 23.89
N GLU A 620 0.94 2.58 23.01
CA GLU A 620 1.95 2.71 21.96
C GLU A 620 2.92 3.87 22.25
N LEU A 621 4.20 3.53 22.31
CA LEU A 621 5.34 4.36 22.66
C LEU A 621 6.46 4.26 21.59
N ILE A 622 6.09 3.98 20.34
CA ILE A 622 7.04 3.83 19.22
C ILE A 622 7.73 5.18 19.00
N ASP A 623 9.05 5.20 19.00
CA ASP A 623 9.90 6.38 18.77
C ASP A 623 9.63 7.53 19.76
N THR A 624 9.46 7.17 21.03
CA THR A 624 9.31 8.11 22.15
C THR A 624 10.59 8.25 22.98
N GLY A 625 10.65 9.31 23.80
CA GLY A 625 11.73 9.54 24.76
C GLY A 625 11.52 8.90 26.14
N VAL A 626 10.49 8.05 26.31
CA VAL A 626 10.09 7.53 27.61
C VAL A 626 11.16 6.59 28.17
N ARG A 627 11.67 6.92 29.37
CA ARG A 627 12.71 6.12 30.07
C ARG A 627 12.23 5.48 31.36
N LYS A 628 11.13 5.99 31.92
CA LYS A 628 10.57 5.57 33.20
C LYS A 628 9.16 5.05 33.00
N VAL A 629 8.96 3.77 33.32
CA VAL A 629 7.65 3.11 33.26
C VAL A 629 6.94 3.31 34.62
N PRO A 630 5.66 3.71 34.65
CA PRO A 630 4.90 3.81 35.90
C PRO A 630 4.83 2.48 36.64
N ALA A 631 4.94 2.51 37.97
CA ALA A 631 4.80 1.32 38.79
C ALA A 631 3.41 0.69 38.65
N HIS A 632 3.34 -0.64 38.78
CA HIS A 632 2.09 -1.43 38.73
C HIS A 632 1.40 -1.47 37.37
N LEU A 633 1.99 -0.92 36.32
CA LEU A 633 1.42 -1.01 34.97
C LEU A 633 1.28 -2.47 34.51
N GLY A 634 2.19 -3.35 34.93
CA GLY A 634 2.13 -4.79 34.70
C GLY A 634 0.98 -5.54 35.39
N LYS A 635 0.22 -4.89 36.27
CA LYS A 635 -0.99 -5.49 36.87
C LYS A 635 -2.18 -5.47 35.90
N LEU A 636 -2.12 -4.66 34.84
CA LEU A 636 -3.16 -4.58 33.83
C LEU A 636 -3.12 -5.84 32.95
N LYS A 637 -4.05 -6.77 33.22
CA LYS A 637 -4.05 -8.14 32.69
C LYS A 637 -3.95 -8.24 31.17
N TYR A 638 -4.54 -7.30 30.45
CA TYR A 638 -4.62 -7.32 28.98
C TYR A 638 -3.81 -6.21 28.31
N LEU A 639 -3.03 -5.43 29.06
CA LEU A 639 -2.27 -4.33 28.48
C LEU A 639 -1.17 -4.86 27.56
N GLN A 640 -1.19 -4.44 26.30
CA GLN A 640 -0.14 -4.63 25.31
C GLN A 640 0.65 -3.33 25.21
N VAL A 641 1.98 -3.42 25.35
CA VAL A 641 2.88 -2.27 25.22
C VAL A 641 3.72 -2.42 23.96
N LEU A 642 3.55 -1.47 23.03
CA LEU A 642 4.38 -1.36 21.84
C LEU A 642 5.39 -0.24 22.08
N MET A 643 6.68 -0.53 22.01
CA MET A 643 7.75 0.42 22.29
C MET A 643 8.94 0.11 21.39
N SER A 644 9.39 1.10 20.60
CA SER A 644 10.51 0.86 19.67
C SER A 644 11.86 0.80 20.36
N SER A 645 12.05 1.51 21.48
CA SER A 645 13.33 1.50 22.20
C SER A 645 13.20 1.68 23.69
N PHE A 646 14.08 1.01 24.45
CA PHE A 646 14.27 1.19 25.89
C PHE A 646 15.75 1.46 26.17
N ASN A 647 16.04 2.60 26.81
CA ASN A 647 17.40 2.99 27.17
C ASN A 647 17.71 2.60 28.62
N VAL A 648 18.57 1.60 28.83
CA VAL A 648 19.00 1.20 30.18
C VAL A 648 19.88 2.29 30.79
N GLY A 649 19.47 2.85 31.91
CA GLY A 649 20.24 3.86 32.64
C GLY A 649 21.11 3.27 33.74
N LYS A 650 22.06 4.06 34.26
CA LYS A 650 22.95 3.65 35.36
C LYS A 650 22.30 3.71 36.74
N SER A 651 21.19 4.44 36.89
CA SER A 651 20.46 4.51 38.17
C SER A 651 19.40 3.43 38.25
N ARG A 652 19.04 3.01 39.46
CA ARG A 652 17.98 2.01 39.71
C ARG A 652 16.62 2.41 39.13
N GLU A 653 16.39 3.71 38.95
CA GLU A 653 15.14 4.25 38.37
C GLU A 653 14.96 3.96 36.88
N PHE A 654 16.04 3.58 36.18
CA PHE A 654 16.04 3.25 34.75
C PHE A 654 16.56 1.83 34.52
N SER A 655 16.33 0.94 35.49
CA SER A 655 16.76 -0.45 35.44
C SER A 655 16.00 -1.22 34.37
N ILE A 656 16.70 -2.16 33.72
CA ILE A 656 16.14 -3.07 32.72
C ILE A 656 15.00 -3.94 33.30
N GLN A 657 14.97 -4.17 34.62
CA GLN A 657 13.93 -4.94 35.31
C GLN A 657 12.51 -4.41 35.06
N GLN A 658 12.36 -3.11 34.76
CA GLN A 658 11.05 -2.50 34.47
C GLN A 658 10.36 -3.13 33.25
N LEU A 659 11.14 -3.64 32.29
CA LEU A 659 10.59 -4.36 31.14
C LEU A 659 9.93 -5.68 31.52
N GLY A 660 10.34 -6.28 32.65
CA GLY A 660 9.76 -7.53 33.15
C GLY A 660 8.28 -7.42 33.43
N GLU A 661 7.83 -6.27 33.94
CA GLU A 661 6.42 -5.99 34.25
C GLU A 661 5.57 -5.77 32.99
N LEU A 662 6.17 -5.53 31.82
CA LEU A 662 5.44 -5.14 30.61
C LEU A 662 5.16 -6.33 29.69
N ASN A 663 3.94 -6.43 29.16
CA ASN A 663 3.64 -7.35 28.07
C ASN A 663 3.98 -6.69 26.73
N LEU A 664 5.22 -6.92 26.27
CA LEU A 664 5.83 -6.27 25.11
C LEU A 664 5.37 -6.89 23.79
N HIS A 665 4.93 -6.06 22.86
CA HIS A 665 4.44 -6.45 21.54
C HIS A 665 5.25 -5.79 20.40
N GLY A 666 5.34 -6.47 19.26
CA GLY A 666 5.90 -5.89 18.04
C GLY A 666 7.43 -5.91 18.02
N SER A 667 8.04 -4.73 17.90
CA SER A 667 9.50 -4.55 17.78
C SER A 667 10.06 -3.80 18.98
N LEU A 668 11.15 -4.27 19.57
CA LEU A 668 11.84 -3.61 20.69
C LEU A 668 13.35 -3.52 20.47
N SER A 669 13.94 -2.35 20.69
CA SER A 669 15.38 -2.11 20.76
C SER A 669 15.80 -1.82 22.20
N ILE A 670 16.55 -2.72 22.83
CA ILE A 670 17.13 -2.49 24.16
C ILE A 670 18.53 -1.91 23.98
N GLN A 671 18.69 -0.65 24.38
CA GLN A 671 19.91 0.13 24.18
C GLN A 671 20.65 0.35 25.49
N ASN A 672 21.96 0.57 25.38
CA ASN A 672 22.87 0.82 26.49
C ASN A 672 23.01 -0.36 27.47
N LEU A 673 23.01 -1.59 26.95
CA LEU A 673 23.12 -2.81 27.76
C LEU A 673 24.39 -2.87 28.64
N GLN A 674 25.45 -2.11 28.32
CA GLN A 674 26.62 -1.95 29.19
C GLN A 674 26.31 -1.34 30.56
N ASN A 675 25.15 -0.68 30.73
CA ASN A 675 24.71 -0.10 31.99
C ASN A 675 24.08 -1.13 32.94
N VAL A 676 23.88 -2.39 32.53
CA VAL A 676 23.42 -3.45 33.43
C VAL A 676 24.53 -3.78 34.43
N GLU A 677 24.41 -3.30 35.66
CA GLU A 677 25.40 -3.53 36.72
C GLU A 677 25.39 -4.99 37.18
N ASN A 678 24.21 -5.54 37.49
CA ASN A 678 24.03 -6.92 37.91
C ASN A 678 23.43 -7.74 36.75
N PRO A 679 24.14 -8.73 36.18
CA PRO A 679 23.62 -9.55 35.09
C PRO A 679 22.30 -10.27 35.39
N SER A 680 22.02 -10.56 36.66
CA SER A 680 20.75 -11.17 37.07
C SER A 680 19.54 -10.26 36.83
N ASP A 681 19.73 -8.95 36.69
CA ASP A 681 18.63 -8.01 36.39
C ASP A 681 18.07 -8.24 34.98
N ALA A 682 18.89 -8.76 34.06
CA ALA A 682 18.45 -9.12 32.71
C ALA A 682 17.49 -10.32 32.72
N LEU A 683 17.62 -11.26 33.67
CA LEU A 683 16.69 -12.40 33.81
C LEU A 683 15.27 -11.94 34.14
N ALA A 684 15.11 -10.85 34.89
CA ALA A 684 13.80 -10.33 35.28
C ALA A 684 12.98 -9.81 34.08
N VAL A 685 13.62 -9.53 32.93
CA VAL A 685 12.92 -9.12 31.71
C VAL A 685 12.06 -10.26 31.14
N ASP A 686 12.52 -11.50 31.32
CA ASP A 686 11.82 -12.73 30.89
C ASP A 686 11.38 -12.70 29.42
N LEU A 687 12.30 -12.32 28.52
CA LEU A 687 12.04 -12.22 27.07
C LEU A 687 11.51 -13.52 26.46
N LYS A 688 11.87 -14.68 27.03
CA LYS A 688 11.41 -15.98 26.54
C LYS A 688 9.89 -16.13 26.60
N ASN A 689 9.25 -15.48 27.57
CA ASN A 689 7.79 -15.54 27.78
C ASN A 689 7.06 -14.36 27.11
N LYS A 690 7.76 -13.42 26.46
CA LYS A 690 7.16 -12.34 25.66
C LYS A 690 6.82 -12.85 24.26
N THR A 691 5.76 -13.64 24.15
CA THR A 691 5.38 -14.39 22.93
C THR A 691 4.90 -13.51 21.77
N HIS A 692 4.56 -12.24 22.02
CA HIS A 692 4.09 -11.30 21.02
C HIS A 692 5.18 -10.33 20.51
N LEU A 693 6.41 -10.48 21.01
CA LEU A 693 7.56 -9.76 20.49
C LEU A 693 8.10 -10.48 19.25
N VAL A 694 8.04 -9.79 18.12
CA VAL A 694 8.37 -10.31 16.79
C VAL A 694 9.76 -9.86 16.33
N GLU A 695 10.18 -8.65 16.70
CA GLU A 695 11.50 -8.10 16.39
C GLU A 695 12.23 -7.63 17.66
N LEU A 696 13.50 -7.98 17.80
CA LEU A 696 14.34 -7.62 18.95
C LEU A 696 15.71 -7.13 18.48
N GLU A 697 16.10 -5.96 18.97
CA GLU A 697 17.46 -5.43 18.84
C GLU A 697 18.12 -5.29 20.22
N LEU A 698 19.30 -5.86 20.37
CA LEU A 698 20.14 -5.75 21.57
C LEU A 698 21.37 -4.91 21.22
N LYS A 699 21.51 -3.74 21.86
CA LYS A 699 22.53 -2.74 21.50
C LYS A 699 23.34 -2.27 22.70
N TRP A 700 24.66 -2.42 22.58
CA TRP A 700 25.64 -1.77 23.45
C TRP A 700 26.10 -0.44 22.85
N ASP A 701 26.71 0.40 23.68
CA ASP A 701 27.42 1.59 23.23
C ASP A 701 28.63 1.21 22.36
N SER A 702 28.89 1.95 21.28
CA SER A 702 29.98 1.66 20.35
C SER A 702 31.37 1.84 20.96
N ASP A 703 31.50 2.69 21.98
CA ASP A 703 32.77 2.97 22.65
C ASP A 703 33.03 2.01 23.83
N TRP A 704 32.12 1.07 24.07
CA TRP A 704 32.21 0.11 25.16
C TRP A 704 33.29 -0.95 24.91
N ASN A 705 34.32 -0.97 25.75
CA ASN A 705 35.45 -1.89 25.63
C ASN A 705 35.83 -2.62 26.94
N GLN A 706 35.05 -2.47 28.01
CA GLN A 706 35.34 -3.01 29.34
C GLN A 706 34.43 -4.19 29.70
N ASN A 707 34.88 -5.06 30.61
CA ASN A 707 34.05 -6.07 31.28
C ASN A 707 33.30 -7.10 30.39
N ARG A 708 33.99 -7.67 29.39
CA ARG A 708 33.44 -8.60 28.38
C ARG A 708 32.78 -9.86 28.95
N GLU A 709 33.27 -10.39 30.07
CA GLU A 709 32.67 -11.55 30.76
C GLU A 709 31.27 -11.25 31.30
N ARG A 710 31.04 -10.00 31.74
CA ARG A 710 29.72 -9.58 32.23
C ARG A 710 28.71 -9.53 31.09
N ASP A 711 29.11 -9.00 29.94
CA ASP A 711 28.24 -8.90 28.77
C ASP A 711 27.82 -10.29 28.26
N GLU A 712 28.72 -11.28 28.34
CA GLU A 712 28.41 -12.68 28.04
C GLU A 712 27.28 -13.22 28.94
N ILE A 713 27.29 -12.91 30.25
CA ILE A 713 26.22 -13.32 31.17
C ILE A 713 24.91 -12.55 30.89
N VAL A 714 25.01 -11.24 30.61
CA VAL A 714 23.83 -10.40 30.31
C VAL A 714 23.11 -10.92 29.06
N ILE A 715 23.83 -11.20 27.97
CA ILE A 715 23.20 -11.67 26.74
C ILE A 715 22.67 -13.11 26.88
N GLU A 716 23.32 -13.97 27.66
CA GLU A 716 22.82 -15.30 27.98
C GLU A 716 21.47 -15.23 28.70
N ASN A 717 21.31 -14.24 29.58
CA ASN A 717 20.08 -14.00 30.35
C ASN A 717 18.96 -13.33 29.54
N LEU A 718 19.24 -12.81 28.34
CA LEU A 718 18.26 -12.17 27.44
C LEU A 718 17.75 -13.13 26.36
N GLN A 719 17.47 -14.38 26.74
CA GLN A 719 16.96 -15.42 25.83
C GLN A 719 15.62 -14.99 25.19
N PRO A 720 15.53 -14.87 23.85
CA PRO A 720 14.28 -14.52 23.18
C PRO A 720 13.22 -15.64 23.19
N SER A 721 11.97 -15.28 22.89
CA SER A 721 10.91 -16.27 22.69
C SER A 721 11.06 -17.01 21.35
N LYS A 722 10.49 -18.21 21.26
CA LYS A 722 10.41 -19.00 20.02
C LYS A 722 9.56 -18.36 18.92
N HIS A 723 8.85 -17.27 19.20
CA HIS A 723 8.02 -16.55 18.23
C HIS A 723 8.74 -15.35 17.60
N LEU A 724 9.99 -15.09 18.01
CA LEU A 724 10.79 -14.01 17.46
C LEU A 724 11.15 -14.31 15.99
N GLU A 725 10.76 -13.41 15.09
CA GLU A 725 11.08 -13.50 13.66
C GLU A 725 12.39 -12.79 13.31
N LYS A 726 12.71 -11.67 13.98
CA LYS A 726 13.89 -10.87 13.67
C LYS A 726 14.73 -10.58 14.90
N LEU A 727 16.02 -10.88 14.81
CA LEU A 727 17.01 -10.62 15.87
C LEU A 727 18.15 -9.77 15.32
N THR A 728 18.48 -8.68 16.02
CA THR A 728 19.64 -7.83 15.73
C THR A 728 20.50 -7.70 16.98
N MET A 729 21.81 -7.93 16.84
CA MET A 729 22.79 -7.67 17.90
C MET A 729 23.80 -6.64 17.41
N ARG A 730 23.99 -5.55 18.17
CA ARG A 730 24.94 -4.49 17.83
C ARG A 730 25.94 -4.22 18.93
N ASN A 731 27.21 -4.05 18.55
CA ASN A 731 28.31 -3.64 19.43
C ASN A 731 28.58 -4.60 20.60
N TYR A 732 28.21 -5.88 20.47
CA TYR A 732 28.40 -6.86 21.53
C TYR A 732 29.90 -7.14 21.78
N GLY A 733 30.34 -6.93 23.01
CA GLY A 733 31.76 -6.98 23.39
C GLY A 733 32.31 -8.36 23.78
N GLY A 734 31.45 -9.37 23.98
CA GLY A 734 31.83 -10.71 24.41
C GLY A 734 32.63 -11.50 23.37
N LYS A 735 33.39 -12.50 23.81
CA LYS A 735 34.22 -13.34 22.92
C LYS A 735 33.41 -14.46 22.28
N GLN A 736 32.31 -14.88 22.91
CA GLN A 736 31.44 -15.95 22.46
C GLN A 736 30.00 -15.46 22.32
N PHE A 737 29.29 -16.00 21.32
CA PHE A 737 27.84 -15.82 21.18
C PHE A 737 27.08 -16.64 22.24
N PRO A 738 25.88 -16.23 22.64
CA PRO A 738 25.09 -16.93 23.65
C PRO A 738 24.71 -18.35 23.22
N SER A 739 24.55 -19.24 24.20
CA SER A 739 24.30 -20.66 23.95
C SER A 739 22.96 -20.91 23.25
N TRP A 740 21.94 -20.10 23.56
CA TRP A 740 20.62 -20.18 22.94
C TRP A 740 20.61 -19.86 21.44
N LEU A 741 21.60 -19.13 20.91
CA LEU A 741 21.73 -18.91 19.46
C LEU A 741 22.28 -20.14 18.73
N SER A 742 22.92 -21.06 19.47
CA SER A 742 23.41 -22.35 18.96
C SER A 742 22.39 -23.48 19.12
N ASP A 743 21.37 -23.28 19.96
CA ASP A 743 20.33 -24.27 20.24
C ASP A 743 19.11 -24.10 19.31
N ASN A 744 19.14 -24.85 18.21
CA ASN A 744 18.17 -24.79 17.10
C ASN A 744 16.72 -25.04 17.52
N SER A 745 16.51 -25.64 18.70
CA SER A 745 15.17 -25.92 19.22
C SER A 745 14.47 -24.67 19.78
N SER A 746 15.24 -23.63 20.10
CA SER A 746 14.75 -22.44 20.83
C SER A 746 14.51 -21.21 19.96
N CYS A 747 15.02 -21.20 18.72
CA CYS A 747 15.13 -20.00 17.91
C CYS A 747 14.51 -20.18 16.50
N ASN A 748 13.34 -19.59 16.26
CA ASN A 748 12.66 -19.61 14.94
C ASN A 748 12.91 -18.34 14.11
N VAL A 749 14.08 -17.72 14.30
CA VAL A 749 14.42 -16.45 13.66
C VAL A 749 14.46 -16.62 12.13
N VAL A 750 13.77 -15.71 11.45
CA VAL A 750 13.69 -15.58 9.99
C VAL A 750 14.76 -14.62 9.48
N SER A 751 15.07 -13.57 10.24
CA SER A 751 16.10 -12.56 9.91
C SER A 751 17.06 -12.35 11.06
N LEU A 752 18.35 -12.61 10.84
CA LEU A 752 19.42 -12.39 11.84
C LEU A 752 20.43 -11.35 11.35
N THR A 753 20.69 -10.33 12.17
CA THR A 753 21.74 -9.34 11.93
C THR A 753 22.73 -9.31 13.09
N LEU A 754 24.01 -9.54 12.80
CA LEU A 754 25.12 -9.40 13.74
C LEU A 754 25.99 -8.24 13.28
N GLU A 755 26.09 -7.17 14.07
CA GLU A 755 26.79 -5.94 13.69
C GLU A 755 27.80 -5.52 14.77
N ASN A 756 29.05 -5.31 14.37
CA ASN A 756 30.11 -4.76 15.21
C ASN A 756 30.43 -5.61 16.46
N CYS A 757 30.31 -6.94 16.36
CA CYS A 757 30.69 -7.90 17.41
C CYS A 757 32.18 -8.26 17.32
N GLN A 758 33.07 -7.25 17.39
CA GLN A 758 34.49 -7.38 16.99
C GLN A 758 35.30 -8.40 17.80
N SER A 759 34.92 -8.66 19.05
CA SER A 759 35.63 -9.61 19.94
C SER A 759 35.37 -11.08 19.60
N CYS A 760 34.30 -11.37 18.85
CA CYS A 760 33.91 -12.73 18.54
C CYS A 760 34.89 -13.37 17.53
N GLN A 761 35.41 -14.55 17.90
CA GLN A 761 36.39 -15.27 17.07
C GLN A 761 35.77 -16.42 16.26
N ARG A 762 34.55 -16.83 16.59
CA ARG A 762 33.82 -17.89 15.89
C ARG A 762 32.35 -17.53 15.77
N LEU A 763 31.73 -17.95 14.66
CA LEU A 763 30.29 -17.88 14.45
C LEU A 763 29.60 -19.14 15.02
N PRO A 764 28.39 -19.01 15.58
CA PRO A 764 27.59 -20.16 15.99
C PRO A 764 27.08 -20.93 14.75
N PRO A 765 26.53 -22.16 14.92
CA PRO A 765 26.04 -23.01 13.83
C PRO A 765 24.71 -22.51 13.23
N LEU A 766 24.72 -21.30 12.67
CA LEU A 766 23.55 -20.62 12.10
C LEU A 766 22.91 -21.39 10.94
N GLY A 767 23.67 -22.27 10.28
CA GLY A 767 23.16 -23.13 9.21
C GLY A 767 22.12 -24.15 9.64
N LEU A 768 21.94 -24.35 10.95
CA LEU A 768 20.93 -25.26 11.50
C LEU A 768 19.61 -24.56 11.85
N LEU A 769 19.51 -23.24 11.68
CA LEU A 769 18.27 -22.49 11.91
C LEU A 769 17.26 -22.77 10.79
N PRO A 770 16.11 -23.43 11.06
CA PRO A 770 15.25 -23.99 10.02
C PRO A 770 14.49 -22.94 9.20
N PHE A 771 14.24 -21.76 9.78
CA PHE A 771 13.41 -20.70 9.18
C PHE A 771 14.22 -19.48 8.72
N LEU A 772 15.55 -19.48 8.90
CA LEU A 772 16.39 -18.34 8.57
C LEU A 772 16.39 -18.07 7.07
N LYS A 773 15.80 -16.95 6.65
CA LYS A 773 15.74 -16.47 5.26
C LYS A 773 16.75 -15.36 4.98
N GLU A 774 17.04 -14.51 5.95
CA GLU A 774 17.96 -13.38 5.81
C GLU A 774 19.04 -13.42 6.89
N LEU A 775 20.30 -13.40 6.47
CA LEU A 775 21.46 -13.35 7.36
C LEU A 775 22.38 -12.21 6.95
N SER A 776 22.65 -11.29 7.88
CA SER A 776 23.57 -10.17 7.68
C SER A 776 24.62 -10.14 8.78
N ILE A 777 25.89 -10.29 8.41
CA ILE A 777 27.04 -10.24 9.31
C ILE A 777 27.91 -9.06 8.92
N ARG A 778 28.03 -8.07 9.81
CA ARG A 778 28.70 -6.80 9.53
C ARG A 778 29.72 -6.43 10.62
N TRP A 779 30.91 -5.95 10.25
CA TRP A 779 31.91 -5.44 11.21
C TRP A 779 32.40 -6.49 12.23
N LEU A 780 32.50 -7.77 11.84
CA LEU A 780 33.02 -8.85 12.69
C LEU A 780 34.51 -9.10 12.40
N ASP A 781 35.36 -8.13 12.73
CA ASP A 781 36.80 -8.15 12.42
C ASP A 781 37.58 -9.28 13.12
N GLY A 782 37.04 -9.94 14.15
CA GLY A 782 37.68 -11.07 14.83
C GLY A 782 37.58 -12.41 14.08
N ILE A 783 36.72 -12.52 13.06
CA ILE A 783 36.48 -13.75 12.31
C ILE A 783 37.50 -13.88 11.18
N VAL A 784 38.41 -14.85 11.29
CA VAL A 784 39.46 -15.12 10.30
C VAL A 784 39.03 -16.14 9.25
N SER A 785 38.22 -17.14 9.63
CA SER A 785 37.71 -18.16 8.72
C SER A 785 36.27 -18.52 9.01
N ILE A 786 35.52 -18.82 7.94
CA ILE A 786 34.19 -19.43 7.99
C ILE A 786 34.35 -20.89 7.59
N ASN A 787 34.11 -21.79 8.53
CA ASN A 787 34.37 -23.22 8.42
C ASN A 787 33.09 -24.04 8.68
N ALA A 788 33.22 -25.36 8.83
CA ALA A 788 32.11 -26.29 9.06
C ALA A 788 31.21 -25.91 10.27
N ASP A 789 31.75 -25.23 11.28
CA ASP A 789 31.00 -24.85 12.48
C ASP A 789 29.83 -23.92 12.13
N PHE A 790 30.00 -23.02 11.17
CA PHE A 790 28.96 -22.09 10.72
C PHE A 790 27.77 -22.78 10.06
N PHE A 791 28.04 -23.85 9.30
CA PHE A 791 27.01 -24.62 8.60
C PHE A 791 26.24 -25.55 9.55
N GLY A 792 26.90 -26.05 10.61
CA GLY A 792 26.41 -27.14 11.43
C GLY A 792 26.41 -28.46 10.67
N SER A 793 26.70 -29.57 11.36
CA SER A 793 27.13 -30.87 10.81
C SER A 793 26.08 -31.69 10.03
N SER A 794 25.24 -31.05 9.23
CA SER A 794 24.18 -31.69 8.43
C SER A 794 24.39 -31.48 6.92
N SER A 795 23.92 -32.41 6.10
CA SER A 795 23.95 -32.34 4.63
C SER A 795 23.00 -31.30 4.01
N CYS A 796 22.29 -30.51 4.83
CA CYS A 796 21.25 -29.58 4.39
C CYS A 796 21.29 -28.28 5.22
N SER A 797 22.44 -27.64 5.34
CA SER A 797 22.55 -26.37 6.05
C SER A 797 21.91 -25.21 5.29
N PHE A 798 21.30 -24.27 6.02
CA PHE A 798 20.63 -23.08 5.46
C PHE A 798 19.47 -23.42 4.51
N THR A 799 18.60 -24.36 4.89
CA THR A 799 17.48 -24.86 4.06
C THR A 799 16.53 -23.78 3.53
N SER A 800 16.36 -22.69 4.29
CA SER A 800 15.43 -21.60 4.00
C SER A 800 16.11 -20.30 3.57
N LEU A 801 17.45 -20.23 3.56
CA LEU A 801 18.17 -18.96 3.37
C LEU A 801 18.01 -18.44 1.95
N GLU A 802 17.51 -17.22 1.82
CA GLU A 802 17.24 -16.53 0.56
C GLU A 802 18.20 -15.35 0.32
N SER A 803 18.69 -14.70 1.39
CA SER A 803 19.61 -13.57 1.33
C SER A 803 20.75 -13.71 2.34
N LEU A 804 21.99 -13.55 1.89
CA LEU A 804 23.20 -13.62 2.70
C LEU A 804 24.08 -12.39 2.45
N GLU A 805 24.44 -11.69 3.52
CA GLU A 805 25.32 -10.52 3.48
C GLU A 805 26.49 -10.69 4.45
N PHE A 806 27.70 -10.45 3.93
CA PHE A 806 28.90 -10.23 4.70
C PHE A 806 29.46 -8.85 4.36
N SER A 807 29.58 -7.97 5.36
CA SER A 807 30.06 -6.61 5.17
C SER A 807 31.14 -6.24 6.19
N ASP A 808 32.19 -5.52 5.76
CA ASP A 808 33.21 -4.97 6.66
C ASP A 808 33.89 -6.02 7.56
N MET A 809 34.32 -7.16 6.98
CA MET A 809 35.08 -8.19 7.72
C MET A 809 36.56 -8.13 7.36
N LYS A 810 37.35 -7.36 8.13
CA LYS A 810 38.74 -7.03 7.75
C LYS A 810 39.72 -8.21 7.79
N GLU A 811 39.58 -9.09 8.77
CA GLU A 811 40.50 -10.23 8.98
C GLU A 811 40.05 -11.52 8.30
N TRP A 812 38.89 -11.52 7.63
CA TRP A 812 38.36 -12.73 7.03
C TRP A 812 39.16 -13.14 5.79
N GLU A 813 39.85 -14.28 5.88
CA GLU A 813 40.74 -14.79 4.86
C GLU A 813 40.15 -15.95 4.06
N GLU A 814 39.46 -16.87 4.73
CA GLU A 814 39.09 -18.17 4.15
C GLU A 814 37.60 -18.51 4.36
N TRP A 815 36.94 -18.92 3.27
CA TRP A 815 35.61 -19.52 3.28
C TRP A 815 35.75 -21.01 2.94
N GLU A 816 35.92 -21.85 3.96
CA GLU A 816 36.19 -23.28 3.79
C GLU A 816 34.89 -24.09 3.73
N CYS A 817 34.52 -24.52 2.53
CA CYS A 817 33.33 -25.34 2.28
C CYS A 817 33.64 -26.84 2.11
N LYS A 818 34.85 -27.30 2.45
CA LYS A 818 35.25 -28.70 2.24
C LYS A 818 34.35 -29.64 3.05
N GLY A 819 33.77 -30.63 2.38
CA GLY A 819 32.86 -31.61 2.99
C GLY A 819 31.42 -31.12 3.16
N VAL A 820 31.13 -29.84 2.86
CA VAL A 820 29.77 -29.30 2.88
C VAL A 820 29.14 -29.55 1.52
N THR A 821 28.14 -30.43 1.48
CA THR A 821 27.33 -30.68 0.28
C THR A 821 25.90 -30.21 0.54
N GLY A 822 25.26 -29.59 -0.45
CA GLY A 822 23.86 -29.16 -0.34
C GLY A 822 23.58 -27.92 0.51
N ALA A 823 24.59 -27.14 0.90
CA ALA A 823 24.37 -25.86 1.57
C ALA A 823 23.74 -24.81 0.61
N PHE A 824 22.89 -23.95 1.16
CA PHE A 824 22.20 -22.84 0.45
C PHE A 824 21.26 -23.27 -0.70
N PRO A 825 20.35 -24.24 -0.50
CA PRO A 825 19.45 -24.73 -1.54
C PRO A 825 18.40 -23.71 -2.02
N ARG A 826 18.29 -22.52 -1.39
CA ARG A 826 17.32 -21.47 -1.75
C ARG A 826 17.94 -20.08 -1.87
N LEU A 827 19.26 -19.96 -1.79
CA LEU A 827 19.91 -18.65 -1.75
C LEU A 827 19.77 -17.92 -3.09
N GLN A 828 19.17 -16.74 -3.04
CA GLN A 828 18.88 -15.91 -4.21
C GLN A 828 19.77 -14.66 -4.27
N ARG A 829 20.14 -14.10 -3.11
CA ARG A 829 20.93 -12.87 -3.04
C ARG A 829 22.18 -13.08 -2.19
N LEU A 830 23.34 -12.72 -2.73
CA LEU A 830 24.62 -12.77 -2.03
C LEU A 830 25.34 -11.42 -2.14
N PHE A 831 25.62 -10.81 -1.00
CA PHE A 831 26.33 -9.55 -0.87
C PHE A 831 27.62 -9.77 -0.09
N ILE A 832 28.77 -9.45 -0.68
CA ILE A 832 30.07 -9.47 0.00
C ILE A 832 30.74 -8.12 -0.22
N VAL A 833 30.84 -7.35 0.85
CA VAL A 833 31.21 -5.94 0.81
C VAL A 833 32.37 -5.67 1.77
N ARG A 834 33.45 -5.06 1.28
CA ARG A 834 34.58 -4.62 2.13
C ARG A 834 35.19 -5.76 2.96
N CYS A 835 35.49 -6.89 2.32
CA CYS A 835 36.21 -8.02 2.91
C CYS A 835 37.59 -8.19 2.24
N PRO A 836 38.58 -7.34 2.58
CA PRO A 836 39.79 -7.15 1.77
C PRO A 836 40.78 -8.32 1.83
N LYS A 837 40.74 -9.19 2.85
CA LYS A 837 41.66 -10.34 2.94
C LYS A 837 41.09 -11.63 2.36
N LEU A 838 39.81 -11.63 1.95
CA LEU A 838 39.13 -12.83 1.49
C LEU A 838 39.82 -13.37 0.23
N LYS A 839 40.26 -14.63 0.27
CA LYS A 839 41.08 -15.25 -0.78
C LYS A 839 40.25 -15.88 -1.91
N GLY A 840 38.95 -16.12 -1.71
CA GLY A 840 38.10 -16.79 -2.68
C GLY A 840 36.62 -16.82 -2.29
N LEU A 841 35.75 -17.01 -3.29
CA LEU A 841 34.30 -17.19 -3.13
C LEU A 841 33.93 -18.67 -2.93
N PRO A 842 32.73 -18.95 -2.36
CA PRO A 842 32.24 -20.31 -2.24
C PRO A 842 32.03 -20.99 -3.61
N PRO A 843 32.15 -22.32 -3.70
CA PRO A 843 31.95 -23.06 -4.95
C PRO A 843 30.58 -22.81 -5.59
N LEU A 844 30.54 -22.65 -6.92
CA LEU A 844 29.30 -22.41 -7.68
C LEU A 844 28.23 -23.49 -7.44
N GLY A 845 28.65 -24.74 -7.18
CA GLY A 845 27.74 -25.86 -6.89
C GLY A 845 26.92 -25.69 -5.61
N LEU A 846 27.28 -24.77 -4.72
CA LEU A 846 26.51 -24.40 -3.54
C LEU A 846 25.53 -23.24 -3.81
N LEU A 847 25.54 -22.63 -5.00
CA LEU A 847 24.75 -21.45 -5.31
C LEU A 847 23.77 -21.69 -6.49
N PRO A 848 23.01 -22.80 -6.52
CA PRO A 848 22.29 -23.22 -7.72
C PRO A 848 21.12 -22.30 -8.10
N PHE A 849 20.63 -21.43 -7.21
CA PHE A 849 19.48 -20.54 -7.44
C PHE A 849 19.81 -19.05 -7.29
N LEU A 850 21.10 -18.69 -7.28
CA LEU A 850 21.52 -17.32 -7.08
C LEU A 850 21.03 -16.43 -8.23
N LYS A 851 20.33 -15.34 -7.89
CA LYS A 851 19.77 -14.35 -8.81
C LYS A 851 20.53 -13.03 -8.77
N GLU A 852 21.00 -12.62 -7.61
CA GLU A 852 21.72 -11.36 -7.41
C GLU A 852 23.05 -11.62 -6.70
N LEU A 853 24.12 -11.05 -7.26
CA LEU A 853 25.46 -11.10 -6.69
C LEU A 853 26.07 -9.70 -6.69
N LEU A 854 26.46 -9.25 -5.49
CA LEU A 854 27.21 -8.02 -5.31
C LEU A 854 28.55 -8.32 -4.64
N ILE A 855 29.61 -7.83 -5.27
CA ILE A 855 30.97 -7.96 -4.80
C ILE A 855 31.59 -6.56 -4.75
N GLU A 856 31.97 -6.10 -3.56
CA GLU A 856 32.61 -4.80 -3.35
C GLU A 856 33.90 -4.94 -2.53
N ARG A 857 35.01 -4.36 -3.01
CA ARG A 857 36.29 -4.22 -2.28
C ARG A 857 36.84 -5.54 -1.70
N LEU A 858 37.10 -6.52 -2.58
CA LEU A 858 37.70 -7.83 -2.24
C LEU A 858 39.15 -7.94 -2.73
N ASP A 859 40.05 -7.14 -2.16
CA ASP A 859 41.44 -7.01 -2.62
C ASP A 859 42.23 -8.34 -2.61
N GLY A 860 41.93 -9.22 -1.65
CA GLY A 860 42.59 -10.51 -1.45
C GLY A 860 42.35 -11.52 -2.57
N ILE A 861 41.17 -11.47 -3.20
CA ILE A 861 40.87 -12.29 -4.39
C ILE A 861 41.76 -11.85 -5.55
N VAL A 862 41.97 -10.54 -5.72
CA VAL A 862 42.73 -9.98 -6.83
C VAL A 862 44.23 -10.31 -6.71
N MET A 863 44.79 -10.25 -5.49
CA MET A 863 46.22 -10.50 -5.22
C MET A 863 46.70 -11.91 -5.61
N ARG A 864 45.83 -12.93 -5.60
CA ARG A 864 46.16 -14.28 -6.09
C ARG A 864 45.97 -14.46 -7.60
N CYS A 865 45.43 -13.46 -8.29
CA CYS A 865 45.06 -13.53 -9.71
C CYS A 865 45.87 -12.60 -10.63
N PRO A 866 47.20 -12.43 -10.50
CA PRO A 866 47.96 -11.42 -11.24
C PRO A 866 48.03 -11.65 -12.77
N LYS A 867 47.48 -12.76 -13.29
CA LYS A 867 47.41 -13.08 -14.72
C LYS A 867 46.04 -13.60 -15.19
N LEU A 868 44.96 -13.33 -14.44
CA LEU A 868 43.64 -13.98 -14.57
C LEU A 868 43.66 -15.48 -14.27
N LYS A 869 43.29 -15.82 -13.04
CA LYS A 869 42.51 -17.03 -12.73
C LYS A 869 41.33 -16.52 -11.92
N GLY A 870 40.32 -15.98 -12.61
CA GLY A 870 39.32 -15.06 -12.07
C GLY A 870 38.51 -15.58 -10.88
N LEU A 871 37.51 -14.77 -10.48
CA LEU A 871 36.38 -15.24 -9.69
C LEU A 871 35.92 -16.62 -10.25
N PRO A 872 35.43 -17.55 -9.40
CA PRO A 872 34.85 -18.78 -9.92
C PRO A 872 33.88 -18.43 -11.04
N PRO A 873 33.90 -19.14 -12.19
CA PRO A 873 33.33 -18.66 -13.46
C PRO A 873 31.85 -18.36 -13.32
N LEU A 874 31.53 -17.12 -12.93
CA LEU A 874 30.20 -16.68 -12.51
C LEU A 874 29.21 -16.82 -13.67
N GLY A 875 29.71 -16.81 -14.91
CA GLY A 875 28.94 -17.02 -16.13
C GLY A 875 28.28 -18.40 -16.21
N LEU A 876 28.67 -19.35 -15.36
CA LEU A 876 28.03 -20.66 -15.25
C LEU A 876 26.86 -20.70 -14.28
N LEU A 877 26.52 -19.61 -13.59
CA LEU A 877 25.35 -19.54 -12.70
C LEU A 877 24.08 -19.43 -13.54
N PRO A 878 23.21 -20.47 -13.56
CA PRO A 878 22.13 -20.57 -14.54
C PRO A 878 21.00 -19.57 -14.30
N PHE A 879 20.83 -19.04 -13.09
CA PHE A 879 19.73 -18.13 -12.74
C PHE A 879 20.20 -16.72 -12.35
N LEU A 880 21.48 -16.40 -12.50
CA LEU A 880 22.00 -15.08 -12.14
C LEU A 880 21.40 -14.03 -13.07
N LYS A 881 20.62 -13.10 -12.51
CA LYS A 881 19.94 -11.99 -13.21
C LYS A 881 20.69 -10.67 -13.05
N GLU A 882 21.23 -10.41 -11.87
CA GLU A 882 21.96 -9.18 -11.58
C GLU A 882 23.36 -9.46 -11.03
N LEU A 883 24.35 -8.80 -11.62
CA LEU A 883 25.74 -8.86 -11.17
C LEU A 883 26.27 -7.43 -11.00
N SER A 884 26.73 -7.11 -9.79
CA SER A 884 27.37 -5.83 -9.48
C SER A 884 28.77 -6.06 -8.93
N ILE A 885 29.76 -5.51 -9.61
CA ILE A 885 31.17 -5.57 -9.23
C ILE A 885 31.66 -4.15 -8.96
N ASP A 886 32.21 -3.94 -7.77
CA ASP A 886 32.57 -2.62 -7.28
C ASP A 886 33.95 -2.58 -6.62
N SER A 887 34.78 -1.61 -6.99
CA SER A 887 36.04 -1.30 -6.29
C SER A 887 36.96 -2.51 -6.10
N LEU A 888 37.05 -3.40 -7.08
CA LEU A 888 38.04 -4.49 -7.09
C LEU A 888 39.38 -3.96 -7.60
N ASP A 889 40.15 -3.36 -6.69
CA ASP A 889 41.43 -2.73 -7.01
C ASP A 889 42.48 -3.82 -7.39
N GLY A 890 43.14 -3.64 -8.54
CA GLY A 890 44.16 -4.55 -9.09
C GLY A 890 43.73 -5.38 -10.31
N ILE A 891 42.44 -5.40 -10.68
CA ILE A 891 42.00 -5.99 -11.95
C ILE A 891 42.32 -5.01 -13.08
N VAL A 892 43.27 -5.39 -13.94
CA VAL A 892 43.72 -4.57 -15.08
C VAL A 892 42.95 -4.87 -16.37
N SER A 893 42.59 -6.13 -16.61
CA SER A 893 41.78 -6.52 -17.77
C SER A 893 40.66 -7.50 -17.40
N ILE A 894 39.54 -7.37 -18.10
CA ILE A 894 38.41 -8.31 -18.03
C ILE A 894 38.30 -9.01 -19.37
N ASN A 895 38.47 -10.33 -19.38
CA ASN A 895 38.41 -11.14 -20.59
C ASN A 895 37.68 -12.49 -20.37
N ALA A 896 37.77 -13.41 -21.33
CA ALA A 896 37.08 -14.70 -21.28
C ALA A 896 37.38 -15.52 -20.01
N ASP A 897 38.59 -15.41 -19.45
CA ASP A 897 38.99 -16.15 -18.24
C ASP A 897 38.30 -15.63 -16.98
N PHE A 898 37.82 -14.38 -17.00
CA PHE A 898 37.04 -13.80 -15.91
C PHE A 898 35.61 -14.36 -15.86
N PHE A 899 35.04 -14.66 -17.04
CA PHE A 899 33.66 -15.10 -17.18
C PHE A 899 33.51 -16.64 -17.25
N GLY A 900 34.56 -17.34 -17.71
CA GLY A 900 34.60 -18.78 -17.95
C GLY A 900 34.69 -19.08 -19.46
N SER A 901 35.53 -20.02 -19.87
CA SER A 901 35.69 -20.36 -21.30
C SER A 901 34.54 -21.24 -21.80
N SER A 902 33.39 -20.63 -22.11
CA SER A 902 32.29 -21.29 -22.84
C SER A 902 31.59 -20.31 -23.79
N SER A 903 30.93 -20.84 -24.82
CA SER A 903 30.25 -20.04 -25.85
C SER A 903 28.96 -19.36 -25.37
N CYS A 904 28.46 -19.70 -24.16
CA CYS A 904 27.15 -19.29 -23.66
C CYS A 904 27.25 -18.99 -22.15
N LEU A 905 27.86 -17.88 -21.78
CA LEU A 905 27.95 -17.45 -20.39
C LEU A 905 26.75 -16.57 -20.04
N PHE A 906 26.40 -16.49 -18.75
CA PHE A 906 25.36 -15.58 -18.24
C PHE A 906 24.03 -15.66 -19.01
N THR A 907 23.55 -16.89 -19.26
CA THR A 907 22.35 -17.14 -20.07
C THR A 907 21.09 -16.46 -19.56
N SER A 908 21.08 -16.04 -18.29
CA SER A 908 19.95 -15.41 -17.60
C SER A 908 20.22 -13.98 -17.13
N LEU A 909 21.42 -13.44 -17.35
CA LEU A 909 21.80 -12.13 -16.80
C LEU A 909 21.08 -11.01 -17.54
N GLU A 910 20.35 -10.19 -16.78
CA GLU A 910 19.53 -9.07 -17.27
C GLU A 910 20.19 -7.73 -16.93
N SER A 911 20.98 -7.66 -15.85
CA SER A 911 21.63 -6.44 -15.35
C SER A 911 23.09 -6.69 -14.99
N LEU A 912 23.99 -5.87 -15.53
CA LEU A 912 25.43 -5.91 -15.24
C LEU A 912 25.93 -4.51 -14.86
N LYS A 913 26.63 -4.43 -13.73
CA LYS A 913 27.16 -3.18 -13.21
C LYS A 913 28.64 -3.32 -12.82
N PHE A 914 29.46 -2.42 -13.36
CA PHE A 914 30.84 -2.21 -12.94
C PHE A 914 30.97 -0.82 -12.32
N SER A 915 31.56 -0.72 -11.14
CA SER A 915 31.70 0.54 -10.40
C SER A 915 33.09 0.69 -9.81
N ARG A 916 33.68 1.89 -9.87
CA ARG A 916 34.89 2.28 -9.15
C ARG A 916 36.10 1.35 -9.41
N MET A 917 36.22 0.79 -10.60
CA MET A 917 37.35 -0.06 -10.99
C MET A 917 38.52 0.82 -11.48
N LYS A 918 39.38 1.23 -10.56
CA LYS A 918 40.41 2.25 -10.80
C LYS A 918 41.55 1.81 -11.72
N GLU A 919 41.92 0.52 -11.65
CA GLU A 919 43.05 -0.06 -12.40
C GLU A 919 42.63 -0.72 -13.71
N TRP A 920 41.33 -0.76 -14.01
CA TRP A 920 40.81 -1.45 -15.20
C TRP A 920 41.12 -0.65 -16.48
N GLU A 921 41.94 -1.23 -17.35
CA GLU A 921 42.43 -0.61 -18.59
C GLU A 921 41.77 -1.17 -19.86
N GLU A 922 41.53 -2.50 -19.90
CA GLU A 922 41.03 -3.20 -21.09
C GLU A 922 39.84 -4.13 -20.81
N TRP A 923 38.85 -4.10 -21.70
CA TRP A 923 37.75 -5.06 -21.75
C TRP A 923 37.82 -5.87 -23.05
N GLU A 924 38.52 -6.99 -23.03
CA GLU A 924 38.67 -7.88 -24.19
C GLU A 924 37.64 -9.02 -24.16
N CYS A 925 36.50 -8.83 -24.80
CA CYS A 925 35.51 -9.89 -24.97
C CYS A 925 35.23 -10.13 -26.46
N LYS A 926 36.03 -11.01 -27.10
CA LYS A 926 35.70 -11.54 -28.44
C LYS A 926 34.44 -12.39 -28.31
N GLY A 927 33.29 -11.83 -28.71
CA GLY A 927 31.99 -12.50 -28.60
C GLY A 927 31.11 -12.05 -27.44
N VAL A 928 31.12 -10.75 -27.07
CA VAL A 928 30.18 -10.13 -26.11
C VAL A 928 28.74 -10.63 -26.28
N THR A 929 28.28 -10.82 -27.52
CA THR A 929 26.93 -11.32 -27.83
C THR A 929 26.67 -12.73 -27.33
N GLY A 930 27.66 -13.63 -27.40
CA GLY A 930 27.55 -14.98 -26.86
C GLY A 930 27.66 -15.02 -25.33
N ALA A 931 28.36 -14.04 -24.75
CA ALA A 931 28.57 -13.96 -23.30
C ALA A 931 27.38 -13.33 -22.55
N PHE A 932 26.53 -12.55 -23.20
CA PHE A 932 25.42 -11.83 -22.53
C PHE A 932 24.14 -11.85 -23.37
N PRO A 933 23.55 -13.03 -23.64
CA PRO A 933 22.46 -13.19 -24.60
C PRO A 933 21.12 -12.59 -24.14
N ARG A 934 20.98 -12.16 -22.87
CA ARG A 934 19.74 -11.58 -22.30
C ARG A 934 19.93 -10.23 -21.61
N LEU A 935 21.12 -9.64 -21.71
CA LEU A 935 21.44 -8.42 -20.98
C LEU A 935 20.57 -7.25 -21.45
N GLN A 936 19.86 -6.63 -20.50
CA GLN A 936 18.97 -5.50 -20.76
C GLN A 936 19.53 -4.19 -20.23
N ARG A 937 20.29 -4.24 -19.12
CA ARG A 937 20.87 -3.06 -18.47
C ARG A 937 22.37 -3.24 -18.29
N LEU A 938 23.15 -2.27 -18.77
CA LEU A 938 24.58 -2.19 -18.53
C LEU A 938 24.94 -0.83 -17.92
N SER A 939 25.67 -0.86 -16.82
CA SER A 939 26.11 0.32 -16.09
C SER A 939 27.60 0.26 -15.80
N ILE A 940 28.36 1.27 -16.23
CA ILE A 940 29.79 1.39 -15.96
C ILE A 940 30.03 2.77 -15.34
N TYR A 941 30.48 2.79 -14.09
CA TYR A 941 30.64 4.00 -13.30
C TYR A 941 32.06 4.11 -12.74
N TYR A 942 32.72 5.24 -12.93
CA TYR A 942 33.95 5.60 -12.22
C TYR A 942 35.12 4.62 -12.49
N CYS A 943 35.37 4.29 -13.77
CA CYS A 943 36.49 3.45 -14.21
C CYS A 943 37.47 4.27 -15.08
N PRO A 944 38.28 5.16 -14.49
CA PRO A 944 38.95 6.24 -15.21
C PRO A 944 40.07 5.79 -16.15
N LYS A 945 40.65 4.59 -15.97
CA LYS A 945 41.73 4.07 -16.82
C LYS A 945 41.25 3.30 -18.05
N LEU A 946 39.95 2.99 -18.14
CA LEU A 946 39.41 2.20 -19.24
C LEU A 946 39.54 2.98 -20.56
N LYS A 947 40.30 2.46 -21.52
CA LYS A 947 40.63 3.18 -22.77
C LYS A 947 39.62 2.94 -23.90
N GLY A 948 38.87 1.85 -23.84
CA GLY A 948 37.91 1.45 -24.87
C GLY A 948 36.82 0.55 -24.33
N LEU A 949 35.69 0.52 -25.03
CA LEU A 949 34.55 -0.35 -24.74
C LEU A 949 34.48 -1.47 -25.79
N PRO A 950 34.03 -2.68 -25.41
CA PRO A 950 33.84 -3.75 -26.38
C PRO A 950 32.62 -3.44 -27.27
N PRO A 951 32.29 -4.30 -28.26
CA PRO A 951 31.20 -4.05 -29.21
C PRO A 951 29.80 -4.22 -28.59
N LEU A 952 29.43 -3.30 -27.71
CA LEU A 952 28.16 -3.27 -26.98
C LEU A 952 26.96 -3.11 -27.93
N GLY A 953 27.18 -2.49 -29.10
CA GLY A 953 26.15 -2.35 -30.13
C GLY A 953 25.66 -3.67 -30.72
N LEU A 954 26.37 -4.78 -30.50
CA LEU A 954 25.94 -6.10 -30.92
C LEU A 954 24.99 -6.78 -29.92
N LEU A 955 24.78 -6.24 -28.72
CA LEU A 955 23.93 -6.84 -27.69
C LEU A 955 22.44 -6.76 -28.08
N PRO A 956 21.76 -7.90 -28.30
CA PRO A 956 20.44 -7.91 -28.96
C PRO A 956 19.30 -7.37 -28.08
N PHE A 957 19.41 -7.45 -26.75
CA PHE A 957 18.35 -7.05 -25.81
C PHE A 957 18.71 -5.86 -24.92
N LEU A 958 19.85 -5.21 -25.16
CA LEU A 958 20.29 -4.08 -24.34
C LEU A 958 19.33 -2.90 -24.54
N LYS A 959 18.60 -2.53 -23.47
CA LYS A 959 17.62 -1.44 -23.44
C LYS A 959 18.19 -0.17 -22.81
N GLU A 960 18.99 -0.32 -21.77
CA GLU A 960 19.59 0.80 -21.04
C GLU A 960 21.11 0.65 -20.95
N LEU A 961 21.81 1.70 -21.38
CA LEU A 961 23.26 1.81 -21.23
C LEU A 961 23.60 3.11 -20.52
N SER A 962 24.28 2.98 -19.38
CA SER A 962 24.77 4.12 -18.61
C SER A 962 26.27 4.04 -18.43
N ILE A 963 26.96 5.08 -18.89
CA ILE A 963 28.40 5.24 -18.83
C ILE A 963 28.69 6.53 -18.06
N ASP A 964 29.47 6.42 -17.00
CA ASP A 964 29.78 7.53 -16.10
C ASP A 964 31.25 7.51 -15.69
N ASN A 965 31.93 8.66 -15.82
CA ASN A 965 33.29 8.86 -15.32
C ASN A 965 34.28 7.81 -15.84
N LEU A 966 34.32 7.68 -17.16
CA LEU A 966 35.30 6.91 -17.94
C LEU A 966 36.31 7.87 -18.60
N ASP A 967 37.12 8.54 -17.79
CA ASP A 967 38.04 9.60 -18.26
C ASP A 967 39.09 9.16 -19.29
N GLY A 968 39.40 7.85 -19.38
CA GLY A 968 40.32 7.27 -20.35
C GLY A 968 39.76 7.15 -21.77
N ILE A 969 38.45 7.25 -21.95
CA ILE A 969 37.81 7.18 -23.27
C ILE A 969 37.87 8.57 -23.93
N VAL A 970 38.68 8.67 -24.99
CA VAL A 970 38.83 9.90 -25.77
C VAL A 970 37.83 9.97 -26.94
N SER A 971 37.51 8.84 -27.56
CA SER A 971 36.56 8.77 -28.68
C SER A 971 35.64 7.57 -28.54
N ILE A 972 34.37 7.73 -28.91
CA ILE A 972 33.43 6.63 -29.15
C ILE A 972 33.35 6.42 -30.65
N ASN A 973 33.80 5.26 -31.13
CA ASN A 973 34.06 4.96 -32.54
C ASN A 973 33.46 3.59 -32.94
N ALA A 974 33.83 3.08 -34.12
CA ALA A 974 33.28 1.85 -34.70
C ALA A 974 33.30 0.61 -33.77
N ASP A 975 34.31 0.50 -32.89
CA ASP A 975 34.44 -0.64 -31.98
C ASP A 975 33.28 -0.73 -30.99
N PHE A 976 32.71 0.40 -30.58
CA PHE A 976 31.55 0.46 -29.68
C PHE A 976 30.26 -0.07 -30.33
N PHE A 977 30.10 0.18 -31.64
CA PHE A 977 28.93 -0.22 -32.42
C PHE A 977 28.98 -1.70 -32.84
N GLY A 978 30.19 -2.21 -33.10
CA GLY A 978 30.39 -3.50 -33.74
C GLY A 978 30.07 -3.46 -35.24
N SER A 979 30.68 -4.36 -36.02
CA SER A 979 30.68 -4.36 -37.48
C SER A 979 29.34 -4.75 -38.15
N SER A 980 28.19 -4.52 -37.50
CA SER A 980 26.86 -4.82 -38.04
C SER A 980 26.19 -3.58 -38.66
N SER A 981 25.32 -3.80 -39.64
CA SER A 981 24.49 -2.76 -40.25
C SER A 981 23.32 -2.29 -39.36
N CYS A 982 23.20 -2.83 -38.14
CA CYS A 982 22.12 -2.57 -37.19
C CYS A 982 22.68 -2.69 -35.76
N SER A 983 23.37 -1.67 -35.27
CA SER A 983 23.88 -1.63 -33.90
C SER A 983 22.84 -1.07 -32.93
N PHE A 984 22.81 -1.56 -31.70
CA PHE A 984 21.91 -1.13 -30.64
C PHE A 984 20.43 -1.28 -31.00
N THR A 985 20.03 -2.43 -31.56
CA THR A 985 18.69 -2.69 -32.09
C THR A 985 17.55 -2.53 -31.08
N SER A 986 17.84 -2.72 -29.79
CA SER A 986 16.86 -2.66 -28.70
C SER A 986 17.08 -1.51 -27.72
N LEU A 987 18.08 -0.65 -27.95
CA LEU A 987 18.46 0.38 -26.99
C LEU A 987 17.41 1.49 -26.97
N GLU A 988 16.86 1.75 -25.80
CA GLU A 988 15.79 2.74 -25.55
C GLU A 988 16.33 3.97 -24.81
N SER A 989 17.35 3.78 -23.95
CA SER A 989 17.96 4.83 -23.13
C SER A 989 19.48 4.75 -23.15
N LEU A 990 20.12 5.87 -23.47
CA LEU A 990 21.58 6.02 -23.47
C LEU A 990 21.99 7.22 -22.62
N LYS A 991 22.90 6.98 -21.67
CA LYS A 991 23.38 8.01 -20.75
C LYS A 991 24.90 8.04 -20.70
N PHE A 992 25.46 9.23 -20.94
CA PHE A 992 26.85 9.57 -20.69
C PHE A 992 26.92 10.62 -19.59
N SER A 993 27.79 10.44 -18.60
CA SER A 993 27.93 11.36 -17.47
C SER A 993 29.40 11.51 -17.06
N ASP A 994 29.81 12.73 -16.71
CA ASP A 994 31.13 13.02 -16.15
C ASP A 994 32.31 12.45 -16.97
N MET A 995 32.18 12.34 -18.31
CA MET A 995 33.25 11.89 -19.19
C MET A 995 34.18 13.05 -19.59
N LYS A 996 35.22 13.31 -18.79
CA LYS A 996 36.07 14.50 -18.97
C LYS A 996 37.08 14.37 -20.10
N GLY A 997 37.46 13.15 -20.46
CA GLY A 997 38.39 12.85 -21.55
C GLY A 997 37.76 12.80 -22.93
N TRP A 998 36.43 12.70 -23.01
CA TRP A 998 35.72 12.45 -24.26
C TRP A 998 35.71 13.68 -25.18
N GLU A 999 36.29 13.53 -26.36
CA GLU A 999 36.46 14.60 -27.35
C GLU A 999 35.58 14.40 -28.59
N GLU A 1000 35.43 13.18 -29.10
CA GLU A 1000 34.71 12.90 -30.35
C GLU A 1000 33.74 11.72 -30.27
N TRP A 1001 32.58 11.87 -30.94
CA TRP A 1001 31.63 10.79 -31.19
C TRP A 1001 31.58 10.49 -32.69
N GLU A 1002 32.33 9.48 -33.14
CA GLU A 1002 32.46 9.15 -34.56
C GLU A 1002 31.53 7.98 -34.96
N CYS A 1003 30.50 8.29 -35.75
CA CYS A 1003 29.59 7.30 -36.35
C CYS A 1003 29.84 7.07 -37.85
N LYS A 1004 30.96 7.54 -38.41
CA LYS A 1004 31.24 7.39 -39.85
C LYS A 1004 31.30 5.91 -40.24
N GLY A 1005 30.50 5.53 -41.22
CA GLY A 1005 30.40 4.15 -41.72
C GLY A 1005 29.38 3.27 -40.99
N VAL A 1006 28.76 3.76 -39.91
CA VAL A 1006 27.71 3.03 -39.19
C VAL A 1006 26.33 3.43 -39.74
N THR A 1007 25.73 2.58 -40.55
CA THR A 1007 24.36 2.75 -41.04
C THR A 1007 23.38 2.06 -40.09
N GLY A 1008 22.22 2.66 -39.80
CA GLY A 1008 21.12 1.98 -39.08
C GLY A 1008 21.29 1.80 -37.56
N ALA A 1009 22.20 2.54 -36.91
CA ALA A 1009 22.34 2.51 -35.46
C ALA A 1009 21.16 3.17 -34.73
N PHE A 1010 20.87 2.72 -33.51
CA PHE A 1010 19.87 3.31 -32.61
C PHE A 1010 18.41 3.37 -33.12
N PRO A 1011 17.87 2.30 -33.74
CA PRO A 1011 16.52 2.31 -34.33
C PRO A 1011 15.37 2.48 -33.31
N ARG A 1012 15.65 2.37 -32.00
CA ARG A 1012 14.66 2.48 -30.92
C ARG A 1012 15.05 3.47 -29.83
N LEU A 1013 16.12 4.23 -30.01
CA LEU A 1013 16.63 5.09 -28.95
C LEU A 1013 15.69 6.28 -28.74
N GLN A 1014 15.04 6.32 -27.58
CA GLN A 1014 14.07 7.35 -27.22
C GLN A 1014 14.68 8.44 -26.35
N ARG A 1015 15.64 8.10 -25.49
CA ARG A 1015 16.22 9.02 -24.51
C ARG A 1015 17.73 9.05 -24.61
N LEU A 1016 18.29 10.26 -24.79
CA LEU A 1016 19.72 10.52 -24.73
C LEU A 1016 20.01 11.58 -23.67
N SER A 1017 20.89 11.24 -22.74
CA SER A 1017 21.36 12.15 -21.69
C SER A 1017 22.88 12.27 -21.71
N ILE A 1018 23.40 13.48 -21.87
CA ILE A 1018 24.82 13.79 -21.82
C ILE A 1018 25.06 14.83 -20.71
N TYR A 1019 25.73 14.43 -19.64
CA TYR A 1019 26.01 15.29 -18.49
C TYR A 1019 27.51 15.45 -18.27
N ARG A 1020 27.95 16.69 -18.03
CA ARG A 1020 29.32 17.07 -17.64
C ARG A 1020 30.41 16.44 -18.52
N CYS A 1021 30.28 16.57 -19.84
CA CYS A 1021 31.26 16.12 -20.83
C CYS A 1021 31.94 17.35 -21.48
N PRO A 1022 32.86 18.04 -20.77
CA PRO A 1022 33.32 19.39 -21.14
C PRO A 1022 34.16 19.44 -22.42
N LYS A 1023 34.79 18.34 -22.81
CA LYS A 1023 35.67 18.26 -23.97
C LYS A 1023 34.98 17.84 -25.26
N LEU A 1024 33.71 17.41 -25.19
CA LEU A 1024 32.97 16.90 -26.34
C LEU A 1024 32.84 17.99 -27.41
N LYS A 1025 33.41 17.73 -28.59
CA LYS A 1025 33.40 18.61 -29.76
C LYS A 1025 32.61 17.97 -30.89
N GLY A 1026 32.22 18.78 -31.87
CA GLY A 1026 31.58 18.29 -33.11
C GLY A 1026 30.06 18.26 -33.04
N HIS A 1027 29.46 17.36 -33.79
CA HIS A 1027 28.01 17.21 -33.96
C HIS A 1027 27.57 15.86 -33.39
N LEU A 1028 26.35 15.81 -32.87
CA LEU A 1028 25.74 14.53 -32.49
C LEU A 1028 25.51 13.65 -33.74
N PRO A 1029 25.52 12.32 -33.60
CA PRO A 1029 25.30 11.40 -34.72
C PRO A 1029 23.99 11.63 -35.47
N GLU A 1030 24.03 11.50 -36.80
CA GLU A 1030 22.85 11.66 -37.67
C GLU A 1030 21.79 10.55 -37.50
N GLN A 1031 22.18 9.42 -36.90
CA GLN A 1031 21.34 8.22 -36.75
C GLN A 1031 20.31 8.33 -35.61
N LEU A 1032 20.26 9.44 -34.87
CA LEU A 1032 19.42 9.64 -33.68
C LEU A 1032 17.97 10.07 -34.02
N CYS A 1033 17.42 9.59 -35.14
CA CYS A 1033 16.15 10.07 -35.69
C CYS A 1033 14.89 9.68 -34.89
N HIS A 1034 15.00 8.75 -33.94
CA HIS A 1034 13.89 8.27 -33.09
C HIS A 1034 13.84 8.88 -31.69
N LEU A 1035 14.68 9.90 -31.44
CA LEU A 1035 14.82 10.49 -30.12
C LEU A 1035 13.58 11.32 -29.72
N ASN A 1036 13.02 11.03 -28.55
CA ASN A 1036 11.95 11.81 -27.93
C ASN A 1036 12.51 12.83 -26.93
N ASP A 1037 13.48 12.42 -26.11
CA ASP A 1037 14.06 13.28 -25.07
C ASP A 1037 15.57 13.43 -25.27
N LEU A 1038 16.02 14.68 -25.38
CA LEU A 1038 17.42 15.05 -25.42
C LEU A 1038 17.75 15.95 -24.24
N THR A 1039 18.63 15.47 -23.36
CA THR A 1039 19.20 16.28 -22.29
C THR A 1039 20.70 16.42 -22.44
N ILE A 1040 21.18 17.65 -22.53
CA ILE A 1040 22.61 17.97 -22.57
C ILE A 1040 22.92 18.96 -21.47
N SER A 1041 23.88 18.67 -20.60
CA SER A 1041 24.24 19.56 -19.51
C SER A 1041 25.75 19.60 -19.29
N GLY A 1042 26.35 20.78 -19.12
CA GLY A 1042 27.77 20.91 -18.76
C GLY A 1042 28.74 20.45 -19.84
N CYS A 1043 28.42 20.69 -21.11
CA CYS A 1043 29.27 20.37 -22.26
C CYS A 1043 29.93 21.65 -22.80
N ASP A 1044 31.10 21.98 -22.27
CA ASP A 1044 31.73 23.29 -22.47
C ASP A 1044 32.31 23.51 -23.87
N SER A 1045 32.75 22.45 -24.56
CA SER A 1045 33.33 22.55 -25.90
C SER A 1045 32.30 22.47 -27.04
N LEU A 1046 31.03 22.18 -26.71
CA LEU A 1046 29.96 22.07 -27.69
C LEU A 1046 29.60 23.47 -28.21
N THR A 1047 29.73 23.69 -29.52
CA THR A 1047 29.45 24.99 -30.15
C THR A 1047 28.13 25.02 -30.91
N THR A 1048 27.67 23.86 -31.41
CA THR A 1048 26.46 23.71 -32.21
C THR A 1048 25.69 22.43 -31.88
N ILE A 1049 24.36 22.46 -31.94
CA ILE A 1049 23.50 21.25 -31.93
C ILE A 1049 22.61 21.29 -33.18
N PRO A 1050 22.73 20.33 -34.12
CA PRO A 1050 21.87 20.26 -35.29
C PRO A 1050 20.52 19.67 -34.90
N LEU A 1051 19.43 20.42 -35.05
CA LEU A 1051 18.09 19.97 -34.65
C LEU A 1051 17.33 19.23 -35.75
N ASP A 1052 17.74 19.41 -37.00
CA ASP A 1052 17.19 18.78 -38.20
C ASP A 1052 17.27 17.25 -38.17
N ILE A 1053 18.12 16.70 -37.30
CA ILE A 1053 18.28 15.27 -37.08
C ILE A 1053 17.19 14.66 -36.18
N PHE A 1054 16.44 15.47 -35.43
CA PHE A 1054 15.52 15.01 -34.39
C PHE A 1054 14.05 15.34 -34.71
N PRO A 1055 13.46 14.80 -35.78
CA PRO A 1055 12.15 15.24 -36.29
C PRO A 1055 10.98 14.98 -35.33
N ILE A 1056 11.12 14.02 -34.41
CA ILE A 1056 10.07 13.63 -33.46
C ILE A 1056 10.35 14.06 -32.01
N LEU A 1057 11.40 14.85 -31.78
CA LEU A 1057 11.79 15.28 -30.44
C LEU A 1057 10.64 16.01 -29.73
N ARG A 1058 10.37 15.61 -28.49
CA ARG A 1058 9.35 16.19 -27.61
C ARG A 1058 9.97 17.07 -26.55
N GLU A 1059 10.98 16.55 -25.86
CA GLU A 1059 11.69 17.29 -24.82
C GLU A 1059 13.13 17.61 -25.24
N LEU A 1060 13.48 18.90 -25.19
CA LEU A 1060 14.85 19.36 -25.34
C LEU A 1060 15.26 20.15 -24.10
N ASP A 1061 16.28 19.68 -23.38
CA ASP A 1061 16.83 20.37 -22.21
C ASP A 1061 18.35 20.55 -22.33
N ILE A 1062 18.78 21.81 -22.46
CA ILE A 1062 20.18 22.20 -22.59
C ILE A 1062 20.56 23.06 -21.38
N ARG A 1063 21.52 22.60 -20.59
CA ARG A 1063 21.94 23.26 -19.35
C ARG A 1063 23.44 23.53 -19.33
N LYS A 1064 23.86 24.69 -18.79
CA LYS A 1064 25.26 25.00 -18.48
C LYS A 1064 26.23 24.69 -19.63
N CYS A 1065 25.90 25.09 -20.87
CA CYS A 1065 26.77 24.92 -22.04
C CYS A 1065 27.29 26.31 -22.48
N PRO A 1066 28.38 26.82 -21.89
CA PRO A 1066 28.79 28.23 -22.00
C PRO A 1066 29.29 28.66 -23.39
N ASN A 1067 29.80 27.72 -24.20
CA ASN A 1067 30.28 28.03 -25.55
C ASN A 1067 29.28 27.66 -26.66
N LEU A 1068 28.10 27.16 -26.31
CA LEU A 1068 27.06 26.86 -27.29
C LEU A 1068 26.59 28.19 -27.91
N GLN A 1069 26.83 28.35 -29.22
CA GLN A 1069 26.51 29.57 -29.95
C GLN A 1069 25.24 29.42 -30.78
N ARG A 1070 25.05 28.25 -31.39
CA ARG A 1070 23.98 28.00 -32.36
C ARG A 1070 23.24 26.71 -32.06
N ILE A 1071 21.92 26.80 -32.19
CA ILE A 1071 21.02 25.66 -32.25
C ILE A 1071 20.37 25.77 -33.64
N SER A 1072 21.05 25.26 -34.67
CA SER A 1072 20.74 25.55 -36.08
C SER A 1072 20.68 24.30 -36.94
N GLN A 1073 20.22 24.43 -38.18
CA GLN A 1073 20.42 23.40 -39.21
C GLN A 1073 21.90 23.10 -39.43
N GLY A 1074 22.21 21.83 -39.70
CA GLY A 1074 23.52 21.39 -40.17
C GLY A 1074 23.94 22.08 -41.47
N GLN A 1075 25.25 22.17 -41.72
CA GLN A 1075 25.80 22.91 -42.86
C GLN A 1075 25.32 22.39 -44.23
N THR A 1076 24.90 23.36 -45.06
CA THR A 1076 25.16 23.46 -46.51
C THR A 1076 24.77 22.27 -47.40
N HIS A 1077 23.48 22.18 -47.73
CA HIS A 1077 23.10 21.95 -49.12
C HIS A 1077 22.39 23.19 -49.66
N ASN A 1078 23.10 23.90 -50.53
CA ASN A 1078 22.58 25.02 -51.33
C ASN A 1078 21.25 24.59 -51.96
N HIS A 1079 20.23 25.46 -51.86
CA HIS A 1079 18.93 25.50 -52.58
C HIS A 1079 17.64 25.47 -51.75
N LEU A 1080 17.66 25.23 -50.42
CA LEU A 1080 16.45 25.39 -49.60
C LEU A 1080 16.51 26.66 -48.73
N GLN A 1081 15.78 27.68 -49.17
CA GLN A 1081 15.53 28.90 -48.42
C GLN A 1081 14.95 28.58 -47.03
N ARG A 1082 15.60 29.08 -45.96
CA ARG A 1082 15.02 29.45 -44.65
C ARG A 1082 13.93 28.49 -44.13
N LEU A 1083 14.31 27.30 -43.67
CA LEU A 1083 13.39 26.40 -42.98
C LEU A 1083 13.08 26.91 -41.56
N ARG A 1084 11.80 27.14 -41.30
CA ARG A 1084 11.29 27.68 -40.03
C ARG A 1084 11.25 26.61 -38.94
N MET A 1085 11.38 27.01 -37.67
CA MET A 1085 11.53 26.09 -36.54
C MET A 1085 10.38 25.09 -36.33
N HIS A 1086 9.14 25.50 -36.62
CA HIS A 1086 7.97 24.60 -36.62
C HIS A 1086 8.04 23.49 -37.66
N VAL A 1087 8.88 23.64 -38.68
CA VAL A 1087 9.18 22.57 -39.65
C VAL A 1087 10.27 21.63 -39.12
N LEU A 1088 11.21 22.15 -38.33
CA LEU A 1088 12.34 21.37 -37.80
C LEU A 1088 11.94 20.49 -36.61
N LEU A 1089 11.10 21.01 -35.71
CA LEU A 1089 10.69 20.34 -34.48
C LEU A 1089 9.17 20.41 -34.29
N PRO A 1090 8.37 19.77 -35.16
CA PRO A 1090 6.92 19.86 -35.11
C PRO A 1090 6.35 19.26 -33.82
N SER A 1091 7.04 18.31 -33.19
CA SER A 1091 6.55 17.56 -32.01
C SER A 1091 7.01 18.12 -30.66
N LEU A 1092 7.83 19.18 -30.63
CA LEU A 1092 8.44 19.65 -29.39
C LEU A 1092 7.40 20.26 -28.46
N ASP A 1093 7.28 19.71 -27.24
CA ASP A 1093 6.36 20.15 -26.20
C ASP A 1093 7.07 20.88 -25.03
N TYR A 1094 8.35 20.58 -24.82
CA TYR A 1094 9.18 21.16 -23.77
C TYR A 1094 10.53 21.63 -24.32
N LEU A 1095 10.89 22.86 -23.94
CA LEU A 1095 12.17 23.48 -24.27
C LEU A 1095 12.79 24.14 -23.04
N GLY A 1096 13.88 23.56 -22.55
CA GLY A 1096 14.72 24.11 -21.48
C GLY A 1096 16.06 24.61 -22.03
N ILE A 1097 16.38 25.89 -21.81
CA ILE A 1097 17.72 26.44 -22.05
C ILE A 1097 18.17 27.22 -20.80
N ILE A 1098 19.12 26.64 -20.07
CA ILE A 1098 19.51 27.09 -18.72
C ILE A 1098 21.01 27.36 -18.71
N ARG A 1099 21.45 28.56 -18.30
CA ARG A 1099 22.85 29.02 -18.24
C ARG A 1099 23.63 28.78 -19.54
N CYS A 1100 23.08 29.18 -20.68
CA CYS A 1100 23.74 29.09 -22.00
C CYS A 1100 23.87 30.50 -22.63
N PRO A 1101 24.80 31.35 -22.15
CA PRO A 1101 24.81 32.79 -22.41
C PRO A 1101 25.21 33.20 -23.84
N LYS A 1102 25.90 32.33 -24.59
CA LYS A 1102 26.35 32.62 -25.97
C LYS A 1102 25.35 32.22 -27.05
N VAL A 1103 24.26 31.55 -26.69
CA VAL A 1103 23.23 31.16 -27.66
C VAL A 1103 22.54 32.42 -28.15
N GLU A 1104 22.83 32.82 -29.39
CA GLU A 1104 22.34 34.06 -30.00
C GLU A 1104 21.21 33.82 -31.01
N MET A 1105 21.19 32.66 -31.66
CA MET A 1105 20.28 32.38 -32.76
C MET A 1105 19.45 31.11 -32.51
N PHE A 1106 18.14 31.29 -32.46
CA PHE A 1106 17.17 30.27 -32.87
C PHE A 1106 16.97 30.36 -34.41
N PRO A 1107 16.54 29.30 -35.10
CA PRO A 1107 16.26 29.34 -36.53
C PRO A 1107 15.26 30.45 -36.89
N GLU A 1108 15.49 31.15 -38.01
CA GLU A 1108 14.58 32.19 -38.52
C GLU A 1108 13.18 31.58 -38.77
N GLY A 1109 12.17 31.94 -37.96
CA GLY A 1109 10.80 31.42 -38.15
C GLY A 1109 9.89 31.28 -36.93
N GLY A 1110 10.32 31.69 -35.73
CA GLY A 1110 9.50 31.62 -34.50
C GLY A 1110 9.66 30.33 -33.71
N LEU A 1111 8.89 30.17 -32.62
CA LEU A 1111 8.87 28.97 -31.76
C LEU A 1111 8.12 27.78 -32.43
N PRO A 1112 8.29 26.53 -31.98
CA PRO A 1112 7.55 25.39 -32.52
C PRO A 1112 6.07 25.52 -32.19
N SER A 1113 5.21 25.06 -33.09
CA SER A 1113 3.75 25.22 -32.98
C SER A 1113 3.10 24.34 -31.91
N ASN A 1114 3.80 23.33 -31.37
CA ASN A 1114 3.29 22.46 -30.31
C ASN A 1114 3.95 22.71 -28.95
N LEU A 1115 4.82 23.74 -28.84
CA LEU A 1115 5.55 24.02 -27.63
C LEU A 1115 4.62 24.49 -26.51
N LYS A 1116 4.50 23.70 -25.45
CA LYS A 1116 3.65 24.02 -24.29
C LYS A 1116 4.45 24.60 -23.13
N ASN A 1117 5.67 24.10 -22.92
CA ASN A 1117 6.48 24.42 -21.76
C ASN A 1117 7.83 24.98 -22.19
N MET A 1118 8.17 26.17 -21.67
CA MET A 1118 9.45 26.79 -21.95
C MET A 1118 10.12 27.25 -20.66
N HIS A 1119 11.40 26.93 -20.52
CA HIS A 1119 12.23 27.34 -19.40
C HIS A 1119 13.53 27.98 -19.88
N LEU A 1120 13.64 29.29 -19.68
CA LEU A 1120 14.82 30.09 -19.99
C LEU A 1120 15.44 30.61 -18.70
N TYR A 1121 16.72 30.33 -18.48
CA TYR A 1121 17.43 30.89 -17.33
C TYR A 1121 18.87 31.25 -17.69
N GLY A 1122 19.37 32.41 -17.28
CA GLY A 1122 20.77 32.83 -17.51
C GLY A 1122 21.22 32.83 -18.99
N SER A 1123 20.27 33.05 -19.92
CA SER A 1123 20.49 33.00 -21.39
C SER A 1123 19.91 34.26 -22.04
N TYR A 1124 20.39 35.43 -21.61
CA TYR A 1124 19.79 36.74 -21.93
C TYR A 1124 19.85 37.11 -23.43
N LYS A 1125 20.92 36.73 -24.16
CA LYS A 1125 21.01 36.99 -25.61
C LYS A 1125 19.89 36.29 -26.36
N LEU A 1126 19.64 35.03 -26.03
CA LEU A 1126 18.54 34.24 -26.57
C LEU A 1126 17.17 34.87 -26.26
N MET A 1127 16.98 35.34 -25.01
CA MET A 1127 15.77 36.06 -24.60
C MET A 1127 15.52 37.28 -25.49
N SER A 1128 16.57 38.06 -25.76
CA SER A 1128 16.47 39.25 -26.61
C SER A 1128 16.12 38.91 -28.06
N SER A 1129 16.67 37.81 -28.59
CA SER A 1129 16.34 37.30 -29.93
C SER A 1129 14.91 36.74 -30.02
N LEU A 1130 14.37 36.17 -28.94
CA LEU A 1130 13.06 35.54 -28.93
C LEU A 1130 11.90 36.52 -28.69
N LYS A 1131 12.17 37.79 -28.36
CA LYS A 1131 11.13 38.79 -28.07
C LYS A 1131 10.03 38.84 -29.13
N SER A 1132 10.40 38.85 -30.42
CA SER A 1132 9.43 38.87 -31.53
C SER A 1132 8.73 37.53 -31.76
N ALA A 1133 9.34 36.41 -31.35
CA ALA A 1133 8.83 35.07 -31.57
C ALA A 1133 7.87 34.60 -30.46
N LEU A 1134 8.11 35.03 -29.22
CA LEU A 1134 7.29 34.66 -28.06
C LEU A 1134 5.87 35.22 -28.19
N GLY A 1135 5.72 36.51 -28.55
CA GLY A 1135 4.39 37.14 -28.67
C GLY A 1135 3.47 36.54 -29.74
N GLY A 1136 4.05 35.92 -30.78
CA GLY A 1136 3.32 35.26 -31.86
C GLY A 1136 3.00 33.78 -31.63
N ASN A 1137 3.40 33.18 -30.51
CA ASN A 1137 3.13 31.78 -30.23
C ASN A 1137 1.73 31.61 -29.62
N HIS A 1138 0.98 30.61 -30.08
CA HIS A 1138 -0.42 30.37 -29.67
C HIS A 1138 -0.61 29.12 -28.80
N SER A 1139 0.47 28.40 -28.49
CA SER A 1139 0.46 27.08 -27.86
C SER A 1139 1.21 27.05 -26.52
N LEU A 1140 2.05 28.05 -26.24
CA LEU A 1140 2.83 28.13 -25.03
C LEU A 1140 1.93 28.41 -23.81
N GLU A 1141 1.83 27.43 -22.92
CA GLU A 1141 1.00 27.47 -21.70
C GLU A 1141 1.84 27.88 -20.48
N THR A 1142 3.10 27.44 -20.43
CA THR A 1142 3.98 27.59 -19.26
C THR A 1142 5.29 28.26 -19.67
N LEU A 1143 5.62 29.39 -19.03
CA LEU A 1143 6.88 30.10 -19.25
C LEU A 1143 7.60 30.34 -17.92
N ARG A 1144 8.85 29.89 -17.85
CA ARG A 1144 9.74 30.13 -16.71
C ARG A 1144 10.95 30.92 -17.19
N ILE A 1145 11.17 32.07 -16.55
CA ILE A 1145 12.21 33.05 -16.90
C ILE A 1145 13.02 33.34 -15.64
N GLY A 1146 14.34 33.33 -15.72
CA GLY A 1146 15.16 33.83 -14.62
C GLY A 1146 16.61 34.12 -14.96
N GLY A 1147 17.35 34.76 -14.03
CA GLY A 1147 18.75 35.13 -14.25
C GLY A 1147 18.92 36.11 -15.43
N VAL A 1148 18.07 37.13 -15.49
CA VAL A 1148 18.07 38.16 -16.54
C VAL A 1148 18.45 39.51 -15.93
N ASP A 1149 19.43 40.20 -16.52
CA ASP A 1149 19.90 41.52 -16.08
C ASP A 1149 19.08 42.64 -16.74
N VAL A 1150 17.82 42.80 -16.31
CA VAL A 1150 16.95 43.89 -16.78
C VAL A 1150 16.26 44.58 -15.61
N GLU A 1151 16.01 45.89 -15.75
CA GLU A 1151 15.31 46.66 -14.71
C GLU A 1151 13.78 46.47 -14.75
N CYS A 1152 13.22 46.02 -15.87
CA CYS A 1152 11.77 45.90 -16.10
C CYS A 1152 11.44 44.66 -16.94
N LEU A 1153 10.41 43.89 -16.56
CA LEU A 1153 9.99 42.67 -17.26
C LEU A 1153 8.53 42.33 -16.89
N PRO A 1154 7.70 41.76 -17.78
CA PRO A 1154 7.90 41.56 -19.22
C PRO A 1154 7.50 42.81 -20.03
N GLU A 1155 8.25 43.16 -21.08
CA GLU A 1155 7.90 44.29 -21.97
C GLU A 1155 6.66 43.98 -22.83
N GLU A 1156 5.98 45.03 -23.31
CA GLU A 1156 4.83 44.95 -24.21
C GLU A 1156 5.12 44.09 -25.47
N GLY A 1157 4.25 43.13 -25.77
CA GLY A 1157 4.35 42.25 -26.95
C GLY A 1157 5.31 41.05 -26.79
N VAL A 1158 5.94 40.85 -25.63
CA VAL A 1158 6.88 39.74 -25.41
C VAL A 1158 6.20 38.45 -24.97
N LEU A 1159 5.10 38.50 -24.22
CA LEU A 1159 4.41 37.29 -23.76
C LEU A 1159 3.39 36.79 -24.81
N PRO A 1160 3.17 35.46 -24.92
CA PRO A 1160 2.11 34.89 -25.76
C PRO A 1160 0.73 34.94 -25.11
N HIS A 1161 -0.32 35.17 -25.90
CA HIS A 1161 -1.70 35.21 -25.42
C HIS A 1161 -2.22 33.87 -24.84
N SER A 1162 -1.60 32.74 -25.18
CA SER A 1162 -1.94 31.40 -24.66
C SER A 1162 -1.42 31.13 -23.24
N LEU A 1163 -0.59 32.01 -22.69
CA LEU A 1163 0.14 31.75 -21.45
C LEU A 1163 -0.79 31.64 -20.24
N VAL A 1164 -0.70 30.51 -19.52
CA VAL A 1164 -1.48 30.20 -18.29
C VAL A 1164 -0.64 30.36 -17.04
N TYR A 1165 0.64 30.02 -17.12
CA TYR A 1165 1.59 30.05 -16.01
C TYR A 1165 2.83 30.87 -16.37
N LEU A 1166 3.16 31.85 -15.53
CA LEU A 1166 4.39 32.63 -15.63
C LEU A 1166 5.16 32.56 -14.32
N LYS A 1167 6.43 32.15 -14.39
CA LYS A 1167 7.37 32.24 -13.27
C LYS A 1167 8.55 33.11 -13.68
N ILE A 1168 8.74 34.22 -12.97
CA ILE A 1168 9.93 35.06 -13.03
C ILE A 1168 10.72 34.80 -11.75
N TYR A 1169 12.01 34.47 -11.87
CA TYR A 1169 12.79 34.17 -10.69
C TYR A 1169 14.28 34.52 -10.78
N ASP A 1170 14.94 34.75 -9.64
CA ASP A 1170 16.38 35.02 -9.57
C ASP A 1170 16.80 36.15 -10.53
N CYS A 1171 16.11 37.29 -10.44
CA CYS A 1171 16.33 38.48 -11.27
C CYS A 1171 16.80 39.63 -10.36
N GLY A 1172 18.11 39.73 -10.14
CA GLY A 1172 18.71 40.63 -9.16
C GLY A 1172 18.49 42.12 -9.43
N ASP A 1173 18.43 42.53 -10.70
CA ASP A 1173 18.27 43.92 -11.12
C ASP A 1173 16.83 44.34 -11.45
N LEU A 1174 15.88 43.40 -11.38
CA LEU A 1174 14.48 43.66 -11.68
C LEU A 1174 13.88 44.61 -10.65
N LYS A 1175 13.59 45.85 -11.05
CA LYS A 1175 13.04 46.91 -10.19
C LYS A 1175 11.53 47.01 -10.31
N ARG A 1176 10.95 46.71 -11.48
CA ARG A 1176 9.54 46.95 -11.82
C ARG A 1176 8.97 45.84 -12.69
N LEU A 1177 7.67 45.58 -12.58
CA LEU A 1177 6.91 44.84 -13.59
C LEU A 1177 6.25 45.82 -14.54
N ASP A 1178 6.32 45.59 -15.85
CA ASP A 1178 5.61 46.42 -16.84
C ASP A 1178 4.16 45.93 -16.98
N TYR A 1179 3.21 46.82 -16.66
CA TYR A 1179 1.79 46.54 -16.81
C TYR A 1179 1.42 46.19 -18.25
N LYS A 1180 2.00 46.89 -19.24
CA LYS A 1180 1.64 46.71 -20.65
C LYS A 1180 1.98 45.32 -21.18
N GLY A 1181 3.07 44.73 -20.68
CA GLY A 1181 3.42 43.34 -21.01
C GLY A 1181 2.53 42.29 -20.37
N LEU A 1182 1.84 42.62 -19.27
CA LEU A 1182 0.94 41.69 -18.56
C LEU A 1182 -0.54 41.89 -18.94
N CYS A 1183 -0.97 43.12 -19.24
CA CYS A 1183 -2.39 43.49 -19.23
C CYS A 1183 -3.22 42.95 -20.40
N HIS A 1184 -2.58 42.52 -21.50
CA HIS A 1184 -3.27 42.01 -22.69
C HIS A 1184 -3.52 40.49 -22.65
N HIS A 1185 -3.30 39.83 -21.51
CA HIS A 1185 -3.20 38.37 -21.41
C HIS A 1185 -4.30 37.78 -20.53
N SER A 1186 -5.48 37.56 -21.11
CA SER A 1186 -6.67 37.03 -20.42
C SER A 1186 -6.54 35.58 -19.95
N SER A 1187 -5.52 34.85 -20.41
CA SER A 1187 -5.31 33.42 -20.12
C SER A 1187 -4.45 33.18 -18.86
N LEU A 1188 -3.69 34.18 -18.41
CA LEU A 1188 -2.68 34.04 -17.36
C LEU A 1188 -3.36 33.88 -15.99
N LYS A 1189 -3.21 32.70 -15.35
CA LYS A 1189 -3.84 32.34 -14.07
C LYS A 1189 -2.89 32.28 -12.89
N ASP A 1190 -1.67 31.76 -13.09
CA ASP A 1190 -0.65 31.60 -12.03
C ASP A 1190 0.58 32.47 -12.35
N LEU A 1191 0.84 33.45 -11.49
CA LEU A 1191 2.03 34.29 -11.53
C LEU A 1191 2.91 34.02 -10.31
N ARG A 1192 4.18 33.68 -10.57
CA ARG A 1192 5.18 33.48 -9.51
C ARG A 1192 6.37 34.41 -9.67
N LEU A 1193 6.69 35.12 -8.60
CA LEU A 1193 7.83 36.00 -8.47
C LEU A 1193 8.71 35.45 -7.34
N ILE A 1194 9.89 34.92 -7.67
CA ILE A 1194 10.75 34.26 -6.68
C ILE A 1194 12.15 34.87 -6.72
N ASP A 1195 12.71 35.28 -5.59
CA ASP A 1195 14.09 35.77 -5.49
C ASP A 1195 14.37 36.96 -6.43
N CYS A 1196 13.54 37.99 -6.35
CA CYS A 1196 13.69 39.26 -7.08
C CYS A 1196 13.86 40.40 -6.06
N PRO A 1197 15.04 40.56 -5.44
CA PRO A 1197 15.21 41.35 -4.22
C PRO A 1197 15.07 42.86 -4.42
N ARG A 1198 15.29 43.36 -5.64
CA ARG A 1198 15.14 44.79 -5.99
C ARG A 1198 13.75 45.16 -6.50
N LEU A 1199 12.83 44.21 -6.61
CA LEU A 1199 11.49 44.46 -7.15
C LEU A 1199 10.68 45.27 -6.13
N GLN A 1200 10.42 46.54 -6.45
CA GLN A 1200 9.97 47.51 -5.45
C GLN A 1200 8.46 47.54 -5.26
N CYS A 1201 7.68 47.46 -6.32
CA CYS A 1201 6.22 47.60 -6.27
C CYS A 1201 5.52 46.87 -7.43
N LEU A 1202 4.22 46.63 -7.26
CA LEU A 1202 3.35 46.20 -8.36
C LEU A 1202 2.96 47.40 -9.25
N PRO A 1203 2.61 47.16 -10.54
CA PRO A 1203 2.21 48.24 -11.45
C PRO A 1203 1.06 49.08 -10.88
N GLU A 1204 0.99 50.36 -11.20
CA GLU A 1204 -0.04 51.27 -10.65
C GLU A 1204 -1.47 50.82 -11.02
N GLU A 1205 -1.64 50.29 -12.23
CA GLU A 1205 -2.90 49.75 -12.74
C GLU A 1205 -3.29 48.39 -12.12
N GLY A 1206 -2.38 47.79 -11.35
CA GLY A 1206 -2.53 46.47 -10.73
C GLY A 1206 -2.18 45.31 -11.66
N LEU A 1207 -2.62 44.10 -11.29
CA LEU A 1207 -2.38 42.88 -12.07
C LEU A 1207 -3.58 42.53 -12.98
N PRO A 1208 -3.39 41.74 -14.07
CA PRO A 1208 -4.45 41.31 -14.98
C PRO A 1208 -5.58 40.53 -14.28
N LYS A 1209 -6.84 40.81 -14.65
CA LYS A 1209 -8.04 40.23 -14.00
C LYS A 1209 -8.09 38.70 -14.01
N SER A 1210 -7.38 38.05 -14.93
CA SER A 1210 -7.34 36.59 -15.08
C SER A 1210 -6.52 35.85 -14.00
N ILE A 1211 -5.63 36.54 -13.29
CA ILE A 1211 -4.76 35.90 -12.29
C ILE A 1211 -5.59 35.45 -11.08
N SER A 1212 -5.58 34.15 -10.81
CA SER A 1212 -6.22 33.50 -9.65
C SER A 1212 -5.21 33.09 -8.57
N THR A 1213 -3.94 32.91 -8.94
CA THR A 1213 -2.86 32.54 -8.03
C THR A 1213 -1.68 33.48 -8.18
N LEU A 1214 -1.23 34.06 -7.07
CA LEU A 1214 -0.02 34.87 -6.99
C LEU A 1214 0.89 34.30 -5.91
N ARG A 1215 2.13 33.95 -6.27
CA ARG A 1215 3.16 33.55 -5.31
C ARG A 1215 4.33 34.51 -5.37
N ILE A 1216 4.63 35.16 -4.25
CA ILE A 1216 5.82 35.98 -4.05
C ILE A 1216 6.67 35.22 -3.04
N TRP A 1217 7.97 35.07 -3.30
CA TRP A 1217 8.87 34.40 -2.36
C TRP A 1217 10.26 35.02 -2.47
N ILE A 1218 10.91 35.36 -1.35
CA ILE A 1218 12.26 35.97 -1.35
C ILE A 1218 12.29 37.27 -2.18
N CYS A 1219 11.20 38.04 -2.19
CA CYS A 1219 11.12 39.38 -2.81
C CYS A 1219 10.78 40.41 -1.71
N PRO A 1220 11.71 40.71 -0.77
CA PRO A 1220 11.39 41.40 0.48
C PRO A 1220 10.71 42.76 0.30
N LEU A 1221 11.18 43.59 -0.64
CA LEU A 1221 10.62 44.92 -0.90
C LEU A 1221 9.16 44.85 -1.38
N LEU A 1222 8.85 43.93 -2.30
CA LEU A 1222 7.50 43.72 -2.81
C LEU A 1222 6.59 43.03 -1.78
N ALA A 1223 7.11 41.99 -1.11
CA ALA A 1223 6.33 41.19 -0.17
C ALA A 1223 5.81 42.02 1.00
N GLU A 1224 6.59 43.00 1.47
CA GLU A 1224 6.18 43.92 2.54
C GLU A 1224 5.01 44.82 2.10
N ARG A 1225 5.01 45.31 0.86
CA ARG A 1225 3.92 46.13 0.29
C ARG A 1225 2.68 45.32 -0.07
N CYS A 1226 2.82 44.02 -0.33
CA CYS A 1226 1.74 43.10 -0.69
C CYS A 1226 1.10 42.39 0.52
N ARG A 1227 1.54 42.63 1.77
CA ARG A 1227 0.84 42.12 2.97
C ARG A 1227 -0.51 42.81 3.14
N GLU A 1228 -1.43 42.21 3.90
CA GLU A 1228 -2.66 42.88 4.31
C GLU A 1228 -2.35 44.26 4.93
N GLN A 1229 -3.01 45.31 4.42
CA GLN A 1229 -2.77 46.74 4.70
C GLN A 1229 -1.52 47.39 4.07
N GLY A 1230 -0.71 46.65 3.32
CA GLY A 1230 0.40 47.22 2.55
C GLY A 1230 -0.08 48.03 1.34
N GLU A 1231 0.75 48.96 0.86
CA GLU A 1231 0.41 49.90 -0.22
C GLU A 1231 -0.03 49.22 -1.53
N ASP A 1232 0.44 48.00 -1.81
CA ASP A 1232 0.09 47.25 -3.02
C ASP A 1232 -0.99 46.17 -2.78
N TRP A 1233 -1.44 45.96 -1.55
CA TRP A 1233 -2.52 45.01 -1.24
C TRP A 1233 -3.82 45.27 -2.03
N PRO A 1234 -4.32 46.52 -2.18
CA PRO A 1234 -5.53 46.79 -2.95
C PRO A 1234 -5.44 46.33 -4.40
N LYS A 1235 -4.23 46.23 -4.96
CA LYS A 1235 -3.97 45.79 -6.34
C LYS A 1235 -4.12 44.28 -6.53
N ILE A 1236 -4.06 43.50 -5.46
CA ILE A 1236 -4.07 42.02 -5.48
C ILE A 1236 -5.15 41.38 -4.61
N ALA A 1237 -5.87 42.15 -3.79
CA ALA A 1237 -6.90 41.65 -2.88
C ALA A 1237 -8.01 40.82 -3.54
N ARG A 1238 -8.19 40.95 -4.86
CA ARG A 1238 -9.16 40.17 -5.66
C ARG A 1238 -8.68 38.77 -6.08
N ILE A 1239 -7.42 38.41 -5.84
CA ILE A 1239 -6.80 37.15 -6.26
C ILE A 1239 -7.10 36.08 -5.21
N GLU A 1240 -7.67 34.93 -5.60
CA GLU A 1240 -8.12 33.87 -4.68
C GLU A 1240 -6.99 33.27 -3.83
N HIS A 1241 -5.81 33.06 -4.43
CA HIS A 1241 -4.70 32.38 -3.79
C HIS A 1241 -3.43 33.25 -3.82
N VAL A 1242 -3.22 34.02 -2.76
CA VAL A 1242 -1.99 34.79 -2.55
C VAL A 1242 -1.12 34.07 -1.51
N LEU A 1243 0.13 33.77 -1.87
CA LEU A 1243 1.18 33.27 -0.97
C LEU A 1243 2.37 34.23 -1.04
N LEU A 1244 2.80 34.75 0.11
CA LEU A 1244 3.91 35.70 0.27
C LEU A 1244 5.14 35.06 0.93
#